data_AF-A0AAX6QZ34-F1
#
_entry.id   AF-A0AAX6QZ34-F1
#
_cell.length_a   1.000
_cell.length_b   1.000
_cell.length_c   1.000
_cell.angle_alpha   90.00
_cell.angle_beta   90.00
_cell.angle_gamma   90.00
#
_symmetry.space_group_name_H-M   'P 1'
#
loop_
_entity.id
_entity.type
_entity.pdbx_description
1 polymer ?
#
loop_
_entity_poly.entity_id
_entity_poly.type
_entity_poly.pdbx_seq_one_letter_code
_entity_poly.pdbx_strand_id
1 'polypeptide(L)'
;MRPPQPRTSLLTLLAALLAAPDAARAEVPHLVRVDAARALRPLRPFWRSTGFCPPLPHNQADQFVLSWDQQLNLAYVGAVPHGGIEQVRTHWLLDLVTARGAAGQGLRYNFTQLDTYLDLLKQNQLLPGFELMGSPSGHFTDFEDKQQVFEWKDLVSVLARRYIGRYGLAQVSRWNFETWNEPDHHDFDNVSMTEQGFLNYYDACSEGLRVASPELRLGGPADSFREPPKSPLSWGLLRHCAHGTNFFTGEQGVRLDFISLHRKGSGSSIAILEQEAVVLGQIQQLFPEFKDTPIYNDEADPLVGWLLPQPWRADVTYAALVVKVIAQHQNLLVANASTAQYKLLSNDNAFLSYHPHPFSQRTLTARFQVNNTRPPHVQLLRKPVLTAMGLLALLDGEQLWAEVSRAGAVLDSNHTVGVLASAHRPEGPDDAWRATVLVYASDDTRAHPDRRVPVTVRLLGVPAGPGLVYTTRYLDNRLCSPQREWRRAGRPAFPSAEQFRRMRAAEDPVAAAPRPFPVGGRLTLRPELALPSLLLVHVCARPSGPPGQVTRLRVLPLTRGQLALVWSDERVGTKCVPVDIRDPFLPRWPGVQPGQQEAVNVQPLHIQPRCTHSHRPGFSPLCAGPPTYLAGGPRASGRGWVQGHELKATGTLVLQTQLLSLAPTVFEPWTTGPGQAPSPTLCRTWRSLLPEGRQLQADWQGA
;
A
#
# COMPACT_ATOMS: atom_id res chain seq x y z
N MET A 1 -86.97 14.92 28.18
CA MET A 1 -85.88 15.44 29.04
C MET A 1 -84.73 14.45 28.95
N ARG A 2 -83.52 14.96 28.67
CA ARG A 2 -82.29 14.19 28.44
C ARG A 2 -81.87 13.41 29.71
N PRO A 3 -81.40 12.15 29.62
CA PRO A 3 -80.56 11.55 30.64
C PRO A 3 -79.10 12.00 30.48
N PRO A 4 -78.30 12.11 31.56
CA PRO A 4 -76.93 12.61 31.51
C PRO A 4 -75.95 11.56 30.96
N GLN A 5 -74.97 12.03 30.19
CA GLN A 5 -73.86 11.23 29.66
C GLN A 5 -72.87 10.83 30.77
N PRO A 6 -72.22 9.64 30.68
CA PRO A 6 -71.14 9.27 31.57
C PRO A 6 -69.83 10.00 31.21
N ARG A 7 -69.11 10.46 32.24
CA ARG A 7 -67.84 11.18 32.15
C ARG A 7 -66.71 10.23 31.70
N THR A 8 -66.29 10.32 30.44
CA THR A 8 -64.99 9.83 29.96
C THR A 8 -63.92 10.87 30.26
N SER A 9 -63.33 10.83 31.45
CA SER A 9 -62.18 11.69 31.79
C SER A 9 -61.32 11.04 32.88
N LEU A 10 -60.76 9.86 32.61
CA LEU A 10 -59.67 9.32 33.43
C LEU A 10 -58.81 8.27 32.70
N LEU A 11 -58.59 8.46 31.38
CA LEU A 11 -57.73 7.58 30.57
C LEU A 11 -56.77 8.32 29.63
N THR A 12 -56.61 9.64 29.82
CA THR A 12 -55.67 10.47 29.05
C THR A 12 -54.51 11.02 29.88
N LEU A 13 -54.41 10.70 31.18
CA LEU A 13 -53.29 11.15 32.03
C LEU A 13 -52.25 10.06 32.36
N LEU A 14 -52.44 8.82 31.93
CA LEU A 14 -51.45 7.74 32.07
C LEU A 14 -50.71 7.37 30.77
N ALA A 15 -51.08 8.00 29.64
CA ALA A 15 -50.38 7.84 28.35
C ALA A 15 -49.32 8.93 28.09
N ALA A 16 -49.19 9.93 28.97
CA ALA A 16 -48.26 11.05 28.81
C ALA A 16 -46.96 10.94 29.64
N LEU A 17 -46.73 9.79 30.31
CA LEU A 17 -45.52 9.53 31.11
C LEU A 17 -44.63 8.40 30.54
N LEU A 18 -44.92 7.90 29.34
CA LEU A 18 -44.10 6.90 28.63
C LEU A 18 -43.48 7.39 27.32
N ALA A 19 -43.62 8.67 26.99
CA ALA A 19 -42.86 9.31 25.92
C ALA A 19 -41.74 10.16 26.53
N ALA A 20 -40.82 9.51 27.26
CA ALA A 20 -39.48 10.07 27.34
C ALA A 20 -38.93 10.06 25.90
N PRO A 21 -38.33 11.15 25.40
CA PRO A 21 -37.53 11.02 24.19
C PRO A 21 -36.52 9.90 24.45
N ASP A 22 -36.29 9.02 23.48
CA ASP A 22 -35.11 8.17 23.45
C ASP A 22 -33.90 9.11 23.58
N ALA A 23 -33.49 9.37 24.82
CA ALA A 23 -32.20 9.90 25.12
C ALA A 23 -31.26 8.83 24.58
N ALA A 24 -30.74 9.05 23.38
CA ALA A 24 -29.74 8.21 22.74
C ALA A 24 -28.80 7.74 23.83
N ARG A 25 -28.92 6.46 24.22
CA ARG A 25 -28.10 5.87 25.28
C ARG A 25 -26.66 6.16 24.88
N ALA A 26 -26.02 7.12 25.55
CA ALA A 26 -24.68 7.55 25.20
C ALA A 26 -23.80 6.31 25.20
N GLU A 27 -23.33 5.91 24.02
CA GLU A 27 -22.61 4.66 23.86
C GLU A 27 -21.35 4.75 24.74
N VAL A 28 -21.18 3.81 25.69
CA VAL A 28 -20.04 3.86 26.62
C VAL A 28 -18.75 3.88 25.78
N PRO A 29 -17.88 4.88 25.96
CA PRO A 29 -16.73 5.08 25.09
C PRO A 29 -15.73 3.94 25.24
N HIS A 30 -15.06 3.60 24.13
CA HIS A 30 -13.89 2.74 24.18
C HIS A 30 -12.72 3.55 24.76
N LEU A 31 -12.05 3.02 25.76
CA LEU A 31 -10.83 3.58 26.33
C LEU A 31 -9.64 2.86 25.73
N VAL A 32 -8.78 3.57 25.01
CA VAL A 32 -7.51 3.07 24.49
C VAL A 32 -6.39 3.66 25.35
N ARG A 33 -5.72 2.85 26.14
CA ARG A 33 -4.57 3.26 26.98
C ARG A 33 -3.29 2.77 26.32
N VAL A 34 -2.30 3.64 26.22
CA VAL A 34 -0.96 3.31 25.73
C VAL A 34 0.06 3.87 26.72
N ASP A 35 1.03 3.06 27.10
CA ASP A 35 2.13 3.46 27.98
C ASP A 35 3.46 3.47 27.21
N ALA A 36 3.91 4.68 26.85
CA ALA A 36 5.13 4.91 26.10
C ALA A 36 6.41 4.60 26.90
N ALA A 37 6.33 4.44 28.22
CA ALA A 37 7.46 4.02 29.04
C ALA A 37 7.62 2.49 29.08
N ARG A 38 6.65 1.73 28.56
CA ARG A 38 6.61 0.26 28.63
C ARG A 38 6.74 -0.36 27.24
N ALA A 39 7.95 -0.33 26.70
CA ALA A 39 8.32 -1.18 25.56
C ALA A 39 8.34 -2.65 26.00
N LEU A 40 7.54 -3.49 25.34
CA LEU A 40 7.35 -4.88 25.75
C LEU A 40 8.26 -5.85 24.99
N ARG A 41 8.37 -5.67 23.68
CA ARG A 41 9.05 -6.61 22.77
C ARG A 41 9.32 -5.95 21.42
N PRO A 42 10.17 -6.52 20.56
CA PRO A 42 10.33 -6.05 19.18
C PRO A 42 9.02 -6.15 18.39
N LEU A 43 8.71 -5.13 17.60
CA LEU A 43 7.63 -5.13 16.62
C LEU A 43 8.25 -5.27 15.23
N ARG A 44 8.08 -6.44 14.60
CA ARG A 44 8.58 -6.69 13.24
C ARG A 44 7.47 -6.42 12.23
N PRO A 45 7.75 -5.73 11.11
CA PRO A 45 6.74 -5.45 10.10
C PRO A 45 6.54 -6.65 9.16
N PHE A 46 5.98 -7.74 9.68
CA PHE A 46 5.77 -9.00 8.94
C PHE A 46 4.77 -8.89 7.78
N TRP A 47 4.07 -7.76 7.63
CA TRP A 47 3.00 -7.55 6.64
C TRP A 47 3.43 -6.87 5.33
N ARG A 48 4.74 -6.64 5.14
CA ARG A 48 5.30 -5.84 4.01
C ARG A 48 5.35 -6.62 2.69
N SER A 49 4.29 -7.34 2.37
CA SER A 49 4.21 -8.16 1.16
C SER A 49 2.86 -7.96 0.46
N THR A 50 2.91 -7.99 -0.86
CA THR A 50 1.76 -8.11 -1.75
C THR A 50 2.05 -9.15 -2.82
N GLY A 51 1.08 -9.43 -3.68
CA GLY A 51 1.25 -10.35 -4.79
C GLY A 51 0.20 -10.16 -5.89
N PHE A 52 0.42 -10.84 -7.02
CA PHE A 52 -0.54 -10.96 -8.09
C PHE A 52 -0.21 -12.13 -9.02
N CYS A 53 -1.19 -12.51 -9.83
CA CYS A 53 -1.06 -13.44 -10.95
C CYS A 53 -1.30 -12.71 -12.28
N PRO A 54 -0.41 -12.82 -13.31
CA PRO A 54 -0.72 -12.35 -14.65
C PRO A 54 -1.89 -13.13 -15.26
N PRO A 55 -2.71 -12.53 -16.13
CA PRO A 55 -3.84 -13.22 -16.76
C PRO A 55 -3.37 -14.24 -17.81
N LEU A 56 -4.28 -15.13 -18.21
CA LEU A 56 -4.10 -16.00 -19.37
C LEU A 56 -3.94 -15.20 -20.69
N PRO A 57 -3.22 -15.77 -21.68
CA PRO A 57 -2.43 -17.00 -21.57
C PRO A 57 -1.07 -16.73 -20.88
N HIS A 58 -0.62 -17.64 -20.00
CA HIS A 58 0.57 -17.42 -19.17
C HIS A 58 1.87 -17.29 -19.99
N ASN A 59 1.95 -17.93 -21.17
CA ASN A 59 3.06 -17.76 -22.10
C ASN A 59 3.16 -16.35 -22.75
N GLN A 60 2.22 -15.45 -22.45
CA GLN A 60 2.24 -14.03 -22.81
C GLN A 60 2.20 -13.14 -21.56
N ALA A 61 2.58 -13.67 -20.39
CA ALA A 61 2.63 -12.92 -19.15
C ALA A 61 3.50 -11.65 -19.28
N ASP A 62 4.52 -11.67 -20.14
CA ASP A 62 5.39 -10.53 -20.44
C ASP A 62 4.60 -9.30 -20.91
N GLN A 63 3.59 -9.48 -21.76
CA GLN A 63 2.74 -8.38 -22.24
C GLN A 63 1.98 -7.69 -21.11
N PHE A 64 1.67 -8.43 -20.03
CA PHE A 64 1.02 -7.89 -18.84
C PHE A 64 2.04 -7.30 -17.86
N VAL A 65 3.05 -8.07 -17.45
CA VAL A 65 3.97 -7.66 -16.38
C VAL A 65 4.94 -6.57 -16.80
N LEU A 66 5.21 -6.44 -18.10
CA LEU A 66 6.06 -5.37 -18.67
C LEU A 66 5.22 -4.19 -19.22
N SER A 67 3.89 -4.28 -19.17
CA SER A 67 2.98 -3.22 -19.63
C SER A 67 3.21 -1.90 -18.90
N TRP A 68 2.80 -0.80 -19.54
CA TRP A 68 2.80 0.51 -18.89
C TRP A 68 1.93 0.53 -17.63
N ASP A 69 0.80 -0.19 -17.64
CA ASP A 69 -0.09 -0.35 -16.49
C ASP A 69 0.67 -0.91 -15.29
N GLN A 70 1.48 -1.95 -15.48
CA GLN A 70 2.22 -2.59 -14.41
C GLN A 70 3.42 -1.77 -13.95
N GLN A 71 4.08 -1.06 -14.87
CA GLN A 71 5.12 -0.08 -14.52
C GLN A 71 4.58 1.03 -13.60
N LEU A 72 3.38 1.54 -13.90
CA LEU A 72 2.69 2.48 -13.02
C LEU A 72 2.32 1.78 -11.70
N ASN A 73 1.71 0.60 -11.75
CA ASN A 73 1.26 -0.11 -10.55
C ASN A 73 2.39 -0.36 -9.54
N LEU A 74 3.53 -0.87 -10.00
CA LEU A 74 4.71 -1.08 -9.17
C LEU A 74 5.34 0.22 -8.67
N ALA A 75 5.18 1.33 -9.40
CA ALA A 75 5.54 2.64 -8.88
C ALA A 75 4.66 3.08 -7.71
N TYR A 76 3.36 2.76 -7.69
CA TYR A 76 2.50 3.00 -6.51
C TYR A 76 2.85 2.06 -5.35
N VAL A 77 3.14 0.80 -5.64
CA VAL A 77 3.53 -0.20 -4.62
C VAL A 77 4.84 0.22 -3.94
N GLY A 78 5.87 0.56 -4.71
CA GLY A 78 7.15 1.02 -4.19
C GLY A 78 7.14 2.43 -3.59
N ALA A 79 6.08 3.22 -3.83
CA ALA A 79 5.94 4.56 -3.28
C ALA A 79 5.35 4.59 -1.85
N VAL A 80 5.01 3.43 -1.28
CA VAL A 80 4.64 3.34 0.14
C VAL A 80 5.87 3.71 0.99
N PRO A 81 5.78 4.72 1.88
CA PRO A 81 6.94 5.25 2.58
C PRO A 81 7.61 4.19 3.45
N HIS A 82 8.91 4.39 3.71
CA HIS A 82 9.71 3.61 4.67
C HIS A 82 9.69 2.10 4.41
N GLY A 83 9.62 1.70 3.14
CA GLY A 83 9.51 0.30 2.73
C GLY A 83 8.23 -0.36 3.26
N GLY A 84 7.10 0.35 3.29
CA GLY A 84 5.85 -0.21 3.82
C GLY A 84 5.30 -1.41 3.01
N ILE A 85 5.81 -1.62 1.80
CA ILE A 85 5.73 -2.87 1.04
C ILE A 85 7.14 -3.14 0.51
N GLU A 86 7.65 -4.37 0.70
CA GLU A 86 9.00 -4.77 0.29
C GLU A 86 8.96 -5.89 -0.75
N GLN A 87 8.02 -6.82 -0.64
CA GLN A 87 7.91 -7.99 -1.53
C GLN A 87 6.70 -7.90 -2.46
N VAL A 88 6.89 -8.38 -3.70
CA VAL A 88 5.82 -8.69 -4.66
C VAL A 88 5.93 -10.17 -5.08
N ARG A 89 5.08 -11.03 -4.52
CA ARG A 89 4.93 -12.44 -4.90
C ARG A 89 4.25 -12.51 -6.29
N THR A 90 4.93 -13.12 -7.26
CA THR A 90 4.51 -13.04 -8.67
C THR A 90 4.43 -14.44 -9.27
N HIS A 91 3.24 -14.85 -9.68
CA HIS A 91 3.06 -16.14 -10.34
C HIS A 91 3.67 -16.13 -11.75
N TRP A 92 3.94 -17.34 -12.27
CA TRP A 92 4.33 -17.57 -13.67
C TRP A 92 5.60 -16.82 -14.12
N LEU A 93 6.53 -16.57 -13.19
CA LEU A 93 7.81 -15.90 -13.50
C LEU A 93 8.62 -16.64 -14.57
N LEU A 94 8.56 -17.97 -14.59
CA LEU A 94 9.36 -18.77 -15.51
C LEU A 94 8.75 -18.82 -16.92
N ASP A 95 7.52 -18.35 -17.13
CA ASP A 95 6.98 -18.09 -18.47
C ASP A 95 7.54 -16.81 -19.11
N LEU A 96 8.27 -15.99 -18.35
CA LEU A 96 9.10 -14.89 -18.89
C LEU A 96 10.46 -15.39 -19.40
N VAL A 97 10.72 -16.68 -19.32
CA VAL A 97 11.92 -17.33 -19.85
C VAL A 97 11.51 -18.13 -21.08
N THR A 98 12.26 -17.96 -22.18
CA THR A 98 12.07 -18.81 -23.36
C THR A 98 13.19 -19.83 -23.46
N ALA A 99 12.84 -21.06 -23.82
CA ALA A 99 13.77 -22.16 -23.98
C ALA A 99 13.88 -22.58 -25.44
N ARG A 100 15.08 -22.91 -25.90
CA ARG A 100 15.33 -23.50 -27.22
C ARG A 100 16.31 -24.65 -27.09
N GLY A 101 15.91 -25.83 -27.54
CA GLY A 101 16.82 -26.96 -27.75
C GLY A 101 17.55 -26.81 -29.09
N ALA A 102 18.86 -27.08 -29.09
CA ALA A 102 19.62 -27.29 -30.32
C ALA A 102 20.26 -28.68 -30.28
N ALA A 103 20.14 -29.44 -31.38
CA ALA A 103 20.71 -30.79 -31.46
C ALA A 103 22.22 -30.76 -31.14
N GLY A 104 22.62 -31.49 -30.09
CA GLY A 104 24.01 -31.56 -29.62
C GLY A 104 24.54 -30.35 -28.83
N GLN A 105 23.72 -29.33 -28.54
CA GLN A 105 24.16 -28.11 -27.81
C GLN A 105 23.39 -27.83 -26.51
N GLY A 106 22.55 -28.75 -26.06
CA GLY A 106 21.75 -28.60 -24.83
C GLY A 106 20.65 -27.53 -24.91
N LEU A 107 19.97 -27.31 -23.79
CA LEU A 107 18.96 -26.25 -23.66
C LEU A 107 19.62 -24.88 -23.51
N ARG A 108 19.11 -23.91 -24.26
CA ARG A 108 19.46 -22.50 -24.11
C ARG A 108 18.25 -21.70 -23.67
N TYR A 109 18.45 -20.88 -22.64
CA TYR A 109 17.43 -20.01 -22.07
C TYR A 109 17.67 -18.56 -22.46
N ASN A 110 16.60 -17.84 -22.77
CA ASN A 110 16.61 -16.40 -22.93
C ASN A 110 15.80 -15.76 -21.79
N PHE A 111 16.50 -15.01 -20.95
CA PHE A 111 15.98 -14.39 -19.74
C PHE A 111 15.55 -12.92 -19.92
N THR A 112 15.53 -12.39 -21.15
CA THR A 112 15.35 -10.94 -21.40
C THR A 112 14.09 -10.35 -20.75
N GLN A 113 12.95 -11.03 -20.85
CA GLN A 113 11.69 -10.55 -20.27
C GLN A 113 11.74 -10.62 -18.73
N LEU A 114 12.25 -11.73 -18.18
CA LEU A 114 12.43 -11.88 -16.74
C LEU A 114 13.42 -10.85 -16.16
N ASP A 115 14.53 -10.57 -16.85
CA ASP A 115 15.48 -9.51 -16.47
C ASP A 115 14.76 -8.16 -16.36
N THR A 116 13.96 -7.83 -17.38
CA THR A 116 13.23 -6.55 -17.45
C THR A 116 12.23 -6.42 -16.31
N TYR A 117 11.52 -7.50 -15.96
CA TYR A 117 10.59 -7.50 -14.83
C TYR A 117 11.30 -7.34 -13.48
N LEU A 118 12.39 -8.07 -13.26
CA LEU A 118 13.15 -7.98 -12.01
C LEU A 118 13.87 -6.63 -11.85
N ASP A 119 14.34 -6.04 -12.95
CA ASP A 119 14.87 -4.68 -12.97
C ASP A 119 13.78 -3.66 -12.60
N LEU A 120 12.54 -3.87 -13.07
CA LEU A 120 11.40 -3.01 -12.74
C LEU A 120 11.06 -3.08 -11.24
N LEU A 121 11.10 -4.26 -10.62
CA LEU A 121 10.98 -4.39 -9.16
C LEU A 121 12.12 -3.65 -8.45
N LYS A 122 13.37 -3.89 -8.87
CA LYS A 122 14.56 -3.25 -8.28
C LYS A 122 14.52 -1.72 -8.41
N GLN A 123 14.05 -1.20 -9.54
CA GLN A 123 13.89 0.24 -9.79
C GLN A 123 12.95 0.89 -8.77
N ASN A 124 11.91 0.17 -8.34
CA ASN A 124 10.95 0.61 -7.33
C ASN A 124 11.30 0.12 -5.91
N GLN A 125 12.53 -0.35 -5.69
CA GLN A 125 13.03 -0.84 -4.40
C GLN A 125 12.25 -2.04 -3.82
N LEU A 126 11.65 -2.85 -4.70
CA LEU A 126 10.91 -4.06 -4.35
C LEU A 126 11.76 -5.32 -4.57
N LEU A 127 11.37 -6.40 -3.88
CA LEU A 127 11.93 -7.74 -4.00
C LEU A 127 10.88 -8.68 -4.62
N PRO A 128 11.30 -9.67 -5.43
CA PRO A 128 10.39 -10.73 -5.85
C PRO A 128 10.12 -11.70 -4.69
N GLY A 129 8.85 -12.04 -4.48
CA GLY A 129 8.51 -13.39 -3.99
C GLY A 129 8.63 -14.29 -5.21
N PHE A 130 9.73 -15.04 -5.27
CA PHE A 130 10.20 -15.69 -6.49
C PHE A 130 9.68 -17.11 -6.56
N GLU A 131 8.44 -17.25 -7.02
CA GLU A 131 7.86 -18.57 -7.30
C GLU A 131 8.58 -19.19 -8.50
N LEU A 132 9.12 -20.39 -8.32
CA LEU A 132 9.74 -21.19 -9.37
C LEU A 132 8.64 -21.86 -10.22
N MET A 133 7.78 -21.03 -10.80
CA MET A 133 6.50 -21.39 -11.41
C MET A 133 6.49 -21.03 -12.90
N GLY A 134 6.09 -21.99 -13.74
CA GLY A 134 5.93 -21.84 -15.19
C GLY A 134 6.70 -22.88 -16.00
N SER A 135 6.46 -22.90 -17.32
CA SER A 135 7.13 -23.82 -18.23
C SER A 135 7.75 -23.06 -19.40
N PRO A 136 9.05 -22.71 -19.33
CA PRO A 136 9.74 -21.97 -20.38
C PRO A 136 9.48 -22.52 -21.80
N SER A 137 8.73 -21.77 -22.61
CA SER A 137 8.30 -22.17 -23.97
C SER A 137 7.57 -23.52 -24.05
N GLY A 138 6.93 -23.97 -22.96
CA GLY A 138 6.26 -25.27 -22.87
C GLY A 138 7.20 -26.47 -22.86
N HIS A 139 8.50 -26.27 -22.59
CA HIS A 139 9.51 -27.35 -22.62
C HIS A 139 9.33 -28.37 -21.49
N PHE A 140 8.99 -27.90 -20.28
CA PHE A 140 8.77 -28.77 -19.14
C PHE A 140 7.30 -29.20 -19.11
N THR A 141 7.06 -30.50 -19.20
CA THR A 141 5.72 -31.11 -19.33
C THR A 141 5.48 -32.21 -18.32
N ASP A 142 6.52 -32.81 -17.73
CA ASP A 142 6.37 -33.93 -16.80
C ASP A 142 7.55 -34.00 -15.82
N PHE A 143 7.27 -33.85 -14.52
CA PHE A 143 8.29 -33.93 -13.46
C PHE A 143 8.53 -35.36 -12.92
N GLU A 144 7.92 -36.39 -13.52
CA GLU A 144 8.40 -37.77 -13.39
C GLU A 144 9.44 -38.15 -14.46
N ASP A 145 9.54 -37.38 -15.56
CA ASP A 145 10.61 -37.53 -16.54
C ASP A 145 11.94 -37.06 -15.91
N LYS A 146 12.83 -38.03 -15.66
CA LYS A 146 14.14 -37.78 -15.08
C LYS A 146 14.93 -36.73 -15.85
N GLN A 147 14.87 -36.74 -17.18
CA GLN A 147 15.61 -35.76 -17.98
C GLN A 147 15.14 -34.34 -17.65
N GLN A 148 13.83 -34.12 -17.59
CA GLN A 148 13.26 -32.81 -17.27
C GLN A 148 13.57 -32.38 -15.83
N VAL A 149 13.61 -33.32 -14.87
CA VAL A 149 14.01 -33.05 -13.48
C VAL A 149 15.46 -32.54 -13.40
N PHE A 150 16.39 -33.15 -14.13
CA PHE A 150 17.78 -32.68 -14.22
C PHE A 150 17.88 -31.32 -14.94
N GLU A 151 17.18 -31.14 -16.06
CA GLU A 151 17.16 -29.87 -16.80
C GLU A 151 16.56 -28.73 -15.96
N TRP A 152 15.58 -29.02 -15.10
CA TRP A 152 14.98 -28.04 -14.18
C TRP A 152 15.97 -27.59 -13.12
N LYS A 153 16.70 -28.53 -12.50
CA LYS A 153 17.79 -28.20 -11.56
C LYS A 153 18.84 -27.28 -12.20
N ASP A 154 19.20 -27.55 -13.46
CA ASP A 154 20.16 -26.74 -14.19
C ASP A 154 19.60 -25.36 -14.55
N LEU A 155 18.32 -25.26 -14.96
CA LEU A 155 17.62 -23.99 -15.15
C LEU A 155 17.67 -23.14 -13.87
N VAL A 156 17.27 -23.71 -12.73
CA VAL A 156 17.27 -23.00 -11.43
C VAL A 156 18.68 -22.55 -11.06
N SER A 157 19.69 -23.40 -11.27
CA SER A 157 21.10 -23.06 -11.03
C SER A 157 21.57 -21.88 -11.89
N VAL A 158 21.28 -21.91 -13.19
CA VAL A 158 21.66 -20.86 -14.15
C VAL A 158 20.94 -19.55 -13.83
N LEU A 159 19.65 -19.62 -13.51
CA LEU A 159 18.82 -18.49 -13.12
C LEU A 159 19.36 -17.81 -11.86
N ALA A 160 19.62 -18.60 -10.81
CA ALA A 160 20.14 -18.07 -9.55
C ALA A 160 21.52 -17.43 -9.71
N ARG A 161 22.45 -18.08 -10.42
CA ARG A 161 23.78 -17.50 -10.73
C ARG A 161 23.67 -16.22 -11.55
N ARG A 162 22.76 -16.18 -12.54
CA ARG A 162 22.53 -14.98 -13.35
C ARG A 162 22.15 -13.79 -12.47
N TYR A 163 21.18 -13.97 -11.57
CA TYR A 163 20.71 -12.87 -10.74
C TYR A 163 21.63 -12.54 -9.57
N ILE A 164 22.39 -13.51 -9.05
CA ILE A 164 23.54 -13.21 -8.17
C ILE A 164 24.55 -12.33 -8.91
N GLY A 165 24.88 -12.66 -10.15
CA GLY A 165 25.78 -11.84 -10.98
C GLY A 165 25.23 -10.44 -11.28
N ARG A 166 23.91 -10.32 -11.50
CA ARG A 166 23.24 -9.05 -11.83
C ARG A 166 23.04 -8.13 -10.63
N TYR A 167 22.65 -8.67 -9.48
CA TYR A 167 22.22 -7.88 -8.31
C TYR A 167 23.09 -8.04 -7.07
N GLY A 168 24.02 -9.00 -7.07
CA GLY A 168 24.85 -9.38 -5.93
C GLY A 168 24.16 -10.37 -4.99
N LEU A 169 24.94 -11.27 -4.38
CA LEU A 169 24.44 -12.31 -3.47
C LEU A 169 23.64 -11.73 -2.30
N ALA A 170 24.12 -10.63 -1.69
CA ALA A 170 23.45 -9.97 -0.58
C ALA A 170 22.03 -9.47 -0.91
N GLN A 171 21.74 -9.19 -2.18
CA GLN A 171 20.40 -8.83 -2.62
C GLN A 171 19.54 -10.08 -2.85
N VAL A 172 20.10 -11.12 -3.50
CA VAL A 172 19.35 -12.30 -3.92
C VAL A 172 19.08 -13.26 -2.75
N SER A 173 19.93 -13.31 -1.73
CA SER A 173 19.68 -14.09 -0.50
C SER A 173 18.48 -13.56 0.31
N ARG A 174 18.05 -12.32 0.03
CA ARG A 174 16.82 -11.73 0.59
C ARG A 174 15.56 -12.14 -0.15
N TRP A 175 15.65 -12.74 -1.34
CA TRP A 175 14.47 -13.21 -2.05
C TRP A 175 13.90 -14.44 -1.33
N ASN A 176 12.58 -14.56 -1.33
CA ASN A 176 11.92 -15.79 -0.93
C ASN A 176 11.71 -16.59 -2.21
N PHE A 177 12.59 -17.54 -2.52
CA PHE A 177 12.28 -18.52 -3.56
C PHE A 177 11.24 -19.49 -3.02
N GLU A 178 10.28 -19.83 -3.87
CA GLU A 178 9.09 -20.55 -3.45
C GLU A 178 8.68 -21.57 -4.50
N THR A 179 7.98 -22.62 -4.07
CA THR A 179 7.38 -23.62 -4.96
C THR A 179 6.34 -23.03 -5.90
N TRP A 180 5.85 -23.84 -6.83
CA TRP A 180 4.65 -23.56 -7.61
C TRP A 180 3.48 -23.23 -6.69
N ASN A 181 2.66 -22.24 -7.09
CA ASN A 181 1.49 -21.79 -6.35
C ASN A 181 0.44 -22.90 -6.19
N GLU A 182 -0.12 -23.04 -4.98
CA GLU A 182 -1.29 -23.89 -4.70
C GLU A 182 -1.29 -25.26 -5.42
N PRO A 183 -0.26 -26.11 -5.18
CA PRO A 183 -0.11 -27.37 -5.91
C PRO A 183 -1.31 -28.33 -5.77
N ASP A 184 -2.06 -28.27 -4.66
CA ASP A 184 -3.27 -29.09 -4.44
C ASP A 184 -4.52 -28.52 -5.13
N HIS A 185 -4.42 -27.36 -5.78
CA HIS A 185 -5.46 -26.77 -6.63
C HIS A 185 -5.25 -27.09 -8.13
N HIS A 186 -4.15 -27.75 -8.47
CA HIS A 186 -3.85 -28.31 -9.79
C HIS A 186 -3.78 -27.28 -10.95
N ASP A 187 -3.42 -26.03 -10.66
CA ASP A 187 -3.17 -25.00 -11.68
C ASP A 187 -1.75 -25.10 -12.26
N PHE A 188 -1.52 -26.15 -13.06
CA PHE A 188 -0.22 -26.47 -13.67
C PHE A 188 -0.19 -26.26 -15.20
N ASP A 189 -1.20 -25.63 -15.79
CA ASP A 189 -1.42 -25.56 -17.24
C ASP A 189 -1.28 -26.95 -17.91
N ASN A 190 -0.27 -27.12 -18.78
CA ASN A 190 -0.01 -28.36 -19.53
C ASN A 190 1.07 -29.24 -18.88
N VAL A 191 1.45 -28.96 -17.62
CA VAL A 191 2.47 -29.71 -16.90
C VAL A 191 1.83 -30.83 -16.07
N SER A 192 2.29 -32.06 -16.26
CA SER A 192 1.99 -33.19 -15.40
C SER A 192 2.77 -33.04 -14.09
N MET A 193 2.04 -32.82 -12.99
CA MET A 193 2.59 -32.69 -11.64
C MET A 193 1.88 -33.66 -10.70
N THR A 194 2.33 -34.91 -10.68
CA THR A 194 1.89 -35.91 -9.69
C THR A 194 2.47 -35.59 -8.31
N GLU A 195 2.06 -36.32 -7.27
CA GLU A 195 2.70 -36.17 -5.95
C GLU A 195 4.21 -36.43 -6.03
N GLN A 196 4.64 -37.53 -6.68
CA GLN A 196 6.07 -37.82 -6.86
C GLN A 196 6.76 -36.79 -7.77
N GLY A 197 6.09 -36.34 -8.84
CA GLY A 197 6.59 -35.28 -9.70
C GLY A 197 6.85 -33.98 -8.93
N PHE A 198 5.95 -33.60 -8.03
CA PHE A 198 6.11 -32.41 -7.18
C PHE A 198 7.30 -32.52 -6.23
N LEU A 199 7.54 -33.72 -5.65
CA LEU A 199 8.72 -33.96 -4.82
C LEU A 199 10.02 -33.88 -5.64
N ASN A 200 10.04 -34.46 -6.84
CA ASN A 200 11.20 -34.37 -7.75
C ASN A 200 11.47 -32.92 -8.18
N TYR A 201 10.40 -32.17 -8.51
CA TYR A 201 10.45 -30.74 -8.79
C TYR A 201 11.06 -29.96 -7.62
N TYR A 202 10.60 -30.24 -6.39
CA TYR A 202 11.11 -29.59 -5.19
C TYR A 202 12.60 -29.85 -4.98
N ASP A 203 13.04 -31.09 -5.13
CA ASP A 203 14.45 -31.46 -5.02
C ASP A 203 15.30 -30.74 -6.08
N ALA A 204 14.77 -30.58 -7.30
CA ALA A 204 15.46 -29.87 -8.37
C ALA A 204 15.57 -28.37 -8.08
N CYS A 205 14.53 -27.76 -7.51
CA CYS A 205 14.57 -26.38 -7.01
C CYS A 205 15.61 -26.22 -5.89
N SER A 206 15.58 -27.10 -4.89
CA SER A 206 16.46 -27.06 -3.72
C SER A 206 17.92 -27.20 -4.11
N GLU A 207 18.25 -28.23 -4.88
CA GLU A 207 19.62 -28.49 -5.32
C GLU A 207 20.09 -27.48 -6.37
N GLY A 208 19.20 -26.96 -7.21
CA GLY A 208 19.53 -25.91 -8.17
C GLY A 208 19.96 -24.61 -7.48
N LEU A 209 19.21 -24.19 -6.45
CA LEU A 209 19.57 -23.03 -5.63
C LEU A 209 20.85 -23.29 -4.83
N ARG A 210 20.99 -24.47 -4.21
CA ARG A 210 22.17 -24.86 -3.43
C ARG A 210 23.47 -24.82 -4.27
N VAL A 211 23.40 -25.29 -5.52
CA VAL A 211 24.50 -25.26 -6.50
C VAL A 211 24.90 -23.83 -6.91
N ALA A 212 23.97 -22.87 -6.83
CA ALA A 212 24.27 -21.46 -7.05
C ALA A 212 24.84 -20.78 -5.79
N SER A 213 24.18 -20.95 -4.63
CA SER A 213 24.68 -20.55 -3.31
C SER A 213 23.82 -21.14 -2.18
N PRO A 214 24.43 -21.64 -1.08
CA PRO A 214 23.69 -22.12 0.09
C PRO A 214 22.97 -21.00 0.88
N GLU A 215 23.25 -19.72 0.58
CA GLU A 215 22.60 -18.57 1.25
C GLU A 215 21.20 -18.24 0.70
N LEU A 216 20.81 -18.81 -0.45
CA LEU A 216 19.51 -18.50 -1.08
C LEU A 216 18.38 -19.26 -0.41
N ARG A 217 17.29 -18.62 0.01
CA ARG A 217 16.22 -19.28 0.77
C ARG A 217 15.16 -19.93 -0.12
N LEU A 218 14.71 -21.14 0.20
CA LEU A 218 13.61 -21.87 -0.46
C LEU A 218 12.56 -22.34 0.54
N GLY A 219 11.29 -22.17 0.20
CA GLY A 219 10.15 -22.69 0.95
C GLY A 219 8.96 -23.06 0.08
N GLY A 220 7.89 -23.52 0.71
CA GLY A 220 6.66 -24.00 0.08
C GLY A 220 5.74 -24.66 1.10
N PRO A 221 4.62 -25.28 0.70
CA PRO A 221 4.12 -25.48 -0.67
C PRO A 221 3.28 -24.31 -1.20
N ALA A 222 3.00 -23.27 -0.38
CA ALA A 222 2.08 -22.18 -0.71
C ALA A 222 0.65 -22.66 -1.04
N ASP A 223 0.04 -23.42 -0.12
CA ASP A 223 -1.33 -23.94 -0.26
C ASP A 223 -2.09 -23.91 1.09
N SER A 224 -3.35 -24.30 1.07
CA SER A 224 -4.27 -24.30 2.19
C SER A 224 -3.93 -25.28 3.31
N PHE A 225 -3.15 -26.35 3.10
CA PHE A 225 -2.99 -27.43 4.10
C PHE A 225 -4.34 -27.93 4.66
N ARG A 226 -5.26 -28.32 3.78
CA ARG A 226 -6.54 -28.91 4.22
C ARG A 226 -6.25 -30.25 4.89
N GLU A 227 -7.03 -30.61 5.90
CA GLU A 227 -6.83 -31.85 6.65
C GLU A 227 -6.69 -33.07 5.71
N PRO A 228 -5.73 -33.97 5.95
CA PRO A 228 -5.56 -35.18 5.14
C PRO A 228 -6.89 -35.93 4.98
N PRO A 229 -7.21 -36.45 3.78
CA PRO A 229 -6.35 -36.55 2.59
C PRO A 229 -6.47 -35.38 1.59
N LYS A 230 -7.00 -34.21 1.96
CA LYS A 230 -7.42 -33.16 1.01
C LYS A 230 -6.31 -32.30 0.37
N SER A 231 -5.12 -32.27 0.96
CA SER A 231 -3.95 -31.52 0.47
C SER A 231 -2.72 -32.44 0.38
N PRO A 232 -2.76 -33.48 -0.47
CA PRO A 232 -1.73 -34.51 -0.53
C PRO A 232 -0.34 -33.97 -0.89
N LEU A 233 -0.22 -33.03 -1.83
CA LEU A 233 1.08 -32.48 -2.25
C LEU A 233 1.68 -31.63 -1.13
N SER A 234 0.86 -30.85 -0.42
CA SER A 234 1.32 -30.04 0.71
C SER A 234 1.86 -30.87 1.87
N TRP A 235 1.09 -31.87 2.33
CA TRP A 235 1.51 -32.74 3.43
C TRP A 235 2.62 -33.71 2.99
N GLY A 236 2.59 -34.13 1.73
CA GLY A 236 3.63 -34.94 1.09
C GLY A 236 4.97 -34.22 1.07
N LEU A 237 4.98 -32.92 0.73
CA LEU A 237 6.20 -32.11 0.74
C LEU A 237 6.83 -32.02 2.14
N LEU A 238 6.03 -31.75 3.18
CA LEU A 238 6.56 -31.70 4.55
C LEU A 238 7.13 -33.05 4.98
N ARG A 239 6.44 -34.15 4.66
CA ARG A 239 6.93 -35.51 4.94
C ARG A 239 8.23 -35.80 4.18
N HIS A 240 8.32 -35.40 2.92
CA HIS A 240 9.52 -35.57 2.10
C HIS A 240 10.70 -34.76 2.62
N CYS A 241 10.47 -33.50 3.00
CA CYS A 241 11.53 -32.67 3.57
C CYS A 241 12.01 -33.18 4.93
N ALA A 242 11.11 -33.75 5.76
CA ALA A 242 11.48 -34.28 7.06
C ALA A 242 12.18 -35.64 6.96
N HIS A 243 11.63 -36.58 6.17
CA HIS A 243 11.99 -38.01 6.20
C HIS A 243 12.13 -38.65 4.83
N GLY A 244 11.92 -37.90 3.74
CA GLY A 244 12.06 -38.38 2.37
C GLY A 244 13.51 -38.56 1.96
N THR A 245 13.73 -38.93 0.70
CA THR A 245 15.06 -39.10 0.12
C THR A 245 15.23 -38.13 -1.03
N ASN A 246 16.25 -37.27 -0.97
CA ASN A 246 16.55 -36.33 -2.03
C ASN A 246 16.85 -37.07 -3.34
N PHE A 247 16.16 -36.71 -4.42
CA PHE A 247 16.27 -37.31 -5.74
C PHE A 247 17.71 -37.33 -6.31
N PHE A 248 18.51 -36.30 -6.03
CA PHE A 248 19.85 -36.14 -6.58
C PHE A 248 20.95 -36.71 -5.69
N THR A 249 20.86 -36.49 -4.38
CA THR A 249 21.94 -36.83 -3.44
C THR A 249 21.74 -38.18 -2.76
N GLY A 250 20.50 -38.68 -2.70
CA GLY A 250 20.14 -39.86 -1.91
C GLY A 250 20.18 -39.61 -0.39
N GLU A 251 20.41 -38.38 0.05
CA GLU A 251 20.38 -38.00 1.47
C GLU A 251 18.95 -38.07 2.02
N GLN A 252 18.83 -38.41 3.31
CA GLN A 252 17.55 -38.40 4.03
C GLN A 252 17.22 -36.98 4.49
N GLY A 253 15.99 -36.57 4.24
CA GLY A 253 15.51 -35.20 4.46
C GLY A 253 16.00 -34.23 3.39
N VAL A 254 15.22 -33.18 3.18
CA VAL A 254 15.50 -32.12 2.21
C VAL A 254 15.31 -30.77 2.90
N ARG A 255 16.18 -29.83 2.57
CA ARG A 255 16.10 -28.44 3.02
C ARG A 255 14.69 -27.87 2.86
N LEU A 256 14.20 -27.19 3.90
CA LEU A 256 12.98 -26.38 3.88
C LEU A 256 13.20 -25.15 4.78
N ASP A 257 13.47 -23.98 4.19
CA ASP A 257 13.88 -22.79 4.96
C ASP A 257 12.68 -22.01 5.54
N PHE A 258 11.49 -22.20 4.97
CA PHE A 258 10.21 -21.69 5.49
C PHE A 258 9.04 -22.53 4.96
N ILE A 259 7.91 -22.52 5.69
CA ILE A 259 6.65 -23.13 5.26
C ILE A 259 5.66 -22.02 4.94
N SER A 260 5.14 -22.00 3.72
CA SER A 260 4.11 -21.07 3.27
C SER A 260 2.76 -21.75 3.12
N LEU A 261 1.71 -21.07 3.59
CA LEU A 261 0.32 -21.53 3.57
C LEU A 261 -0.62 -20.42 3.11
N HIS A 262 -1.76 -20.77 2.54
CA HIS A 262 -2.80 -19.82 2.16
C HIS A 262 -4.05 -20.02 3.02
N ARG A 263 -4.26 -19.12 3.99
CA ARG A 263 -5.51 -19.10 4.77
C ARG A 263 -6.21 -17.76 4.65
N LYS A 264 -7.43 -17.82 4.13
CA LYS A 264 -8.29 -16.67 3.84
C LYS A 264 -9.48 -16.63 4.79
N GLY A 265 -10.03 -15.44 4.99
CA GLY A 265 -10.97 -15.17 6.09
C GLY A 265 -12.45 -15.51 5.83
N SER A 266 -12.85 -15.80 4.59
CA SER A 266 -14.27 -15.95 4.22
C SER A 266 -15.16 -14.79 4.68
N GLY A 267 -14.61 -13.57 4.68
CA GLY A 267 -15.26 -12.34 5.15
C GLY A 267 -15.08 -12.02 6.64
N SER A 268 -14.44 -12.91 7.41
CA SER A 268 -14.09 -12.75 8.83
C SER A 268 -12.60 -12.51 9.01
N SER A 269 -12.22 -11.53 9.83
CA SER A 269 -10.80 -11.25 10.12
C SER A 269 -10.16 -12.36 10.96
N ILE A 270 -10.81 -12.74 12.06
CA ILE A 270 -10.25 -13.69 13.04
C ILE A 270 -10.16 -15.12 12.49
N ALA A 271 -11.03 -15.47 11.54
CA ALA A 271 -11.02 -16.79 10.91
C ALA A 271 -9.70 -17.08 10.17
N ILE A 272 -8.97 -16.06 9.72
CA ILE A 272 -7.62 -16.24 9.15
C ILE A 272 -6.72 -16.85 10.22
N LEU A 273 -6.61 -16.18 11.36
CA LEU A 273 -5.73 -16.57 12.45
C LEU A 273 -6.14 -17.91 13.08
N GLU A 274 -7.44 -18.17 13.24
CA GLU A 274 -7.94 -19.43 13.78
C GLU A 274 -7.57 -20.62 12.89
N GLN A 275 -7.71 -20.47 11.56
CA GLN A 275 -7.31 -21.50 10.60
C GLN A 275 -5.80 -21.72 10.59
N GLU A 276 -5.01 -20.65 10.65
CA GLU A 276 -3.55 -20.74 10.76
C GLU A 276 -3.18 -21.52 12.03
N ALA A 277 -3.71 -21.16 13.19
CA ALA A 277 -3.39 -21.81 14.46
C ALA A 277 -3.64 -23.34 14.42
N VAL A 278 -4.72 -23.78 13.76
CA VAL A 278 -5.01 -25.21 13.53
C VAL A 278 -3.92 -25.86 12.68
N VAL A 279 -3.56 -25.26 11.55
CA VAL A 279 -2.52 -25.80 10.66
C VAL A 279 -1.16 -25.84 11.35
N LEU A 280 -0.78 -24.77 12.06
CA LEU A 280 0.47 -24.72 12.82
C LEU A 280 0.52 -25.83 13.88
N GLY A 281 -0.58 -26.06 14.60
CA GLY A 281 -0.68 -27.15 15.58
C GLY A 281 -0.50 -28.53 14.93
N GLN A 282 -1.09 -28.75 13.75
CA GLN A 282 -0.93 -30.00 13.01
C GLN A 282 0.51 -30.19 12.51
N ILE A 283 1.13 -29.15 11.95
CA ILE A 283 2.54 -29.21 11.51
C ILE A 283 3.45 -29.55 12.69
N GLN A 284 3.30 -28.88 13.83
CA GLN A 284 4.11 -29.14 15.03
C GLN A 284 3.94 -30.55 15.58
N GLN A 285 2.73 -31.13 15.47
CA GLN A 285 2.46 -32.50 15.91
C GLN A 285 3.03 -33.55 14.97
N LEU A 286 2.91 -33.34 13.65
CA LEU A 286 3.31 -34.32 12.63
C LEU A 286 4.80 -34.24 12.28
N PHE A 287 5.40 -33.05 12.38
CA PHE A 287 6.77 -32.75 11.95
C PHE A 287 7.49 -31.90 13.02
N PRO A 288 7.83 -32.48 14.18
CA PRO A 288 8.51 -31.76 15.27
C PRO A 288 9.87 -31.16 14.86
N GLU A 289 10.49 -31.66 13.80
CA GLU A 289 11.71 -31.14 13.18
C GLU A 289 11.54 -29.70 12.67
N PHE A 290 10.31 -29.32 12.31
CA PHE A 290 9.98 -27.99 11.79
C PHE A 290 9.44 -27.01 12.85
N LYS A 291 9.61 -27.31 14.14
CA LYS A 291 9.12 -26.47 15.25
C LYS A 291 9.63 -25.02 15.24
N ASP A 292 10.80 -24.79 14.62
CA ASP A 292 11.46 -23.48 14.52
C ASP A 292 11.41 -22.92 13.08
N THR A 293 10.82 -23.67 12.14
CA THR A 293 10.75 -23.29 10.74
C THR A 293 9.79 -22.11 10.57
N PRO A 294 10.23 -20.99 9.95
CA PRO A 294 9.38 -19.83 9.70
C PRO A 294 8.07 -20.20 8.99
N ILE A 295 6.94 -19.66 9.47
CA ILE A 295 5.62 -19.83 8.87
C ILE A 295 5.18 -18.53 8.21
N TYR A 296 4.78 -18.61 6.94
CA TYR A 296 4.29 -17.51 6.12
C TYR A 296 2.82 -17.77 5.76
N ASN A 297 1.97 -16.75 5.88
CA ASN A 297 0.70 -16.72 5.15
C ASN A 297 0.79 -15.67 4.05
N ASP A 298 1.22 -16.11 2.89
CA ASP A 298 1.56 -15.30 1.74
C ASP A 298 0.37 -15.03 0.79
N GLU A 299 -0.84 -15.45 1.19
CA GLU A 299 -2.11 -14.96 0.65
C GLU A 299 -3.22 -14.87 1.72
N ALA A 300 -2.97 -14.09 2.77
CA ALA A 300 -3.79 -13.90 3.97
C ALA A 300 -5.00 -12.97 3.77
N ASP A 301 -5.80 -13.24 2.75
CA ASP A 301 -6.83 -12.30 2.31
C ASP A 301 -8.15 -12.43 3.08
N PRO A 302 -8.92 -11.34 3.25
CA PRO A 302 -10.24 -11.44 3.86
C PRO A 302 -11.22 -12.35 3.11
N LEU A 303 -11.12 -12.44 1.79
CA LEU A 303 -12.01 -13.26 0.95
C LEU A 303 -11.28 -13.70 -0.32
N VAL A 304 -11.45 -14.97 -0.69
CA VAL A 304 -10.97 -15.57 -1.95
C VAL A 304 -11.59 -14.90 -3.20
N GLY A 305 -10.95 -15.07 -4.36
CA GLY A 305 -11.43 -14.56 -5.64
C GLY A 305 -11.25 -13.04 -5.76
N TRP A 306 -10.04 -12.62 -6.14
CA TRP A 306 -9.67 -11.19 -6.24
C TRP A 306 -10.54 -10.41 -7.25
N LEU A 307 -10.99 -11.07 -8.32
CA LEU A 307 -11.85 -10.51 -9.38
C LEU A 307 -13.27 -10.20 -8.92
N LEU A 308 -13.77 -10.85 -7.87
CA LEU A 308 -15.15 -10.71 -7.41
C LEU A 308 -15.43 -9.26 -6.95
N PRO A 309 -16.39 -8.54 -7.56
CA PRO A 309 -16.69 -7.18 -7.16
C PRO A 309 -17.35 -7.16 -5.79
N GLN A 310 -16.70 -6.52 -4.84
CA GLN A 310 -17.17 -6.32 -3.48
C GLN A 310 -17.13 -4.82 -3.13
N PRO A 311 -18.24 -4.21 -2.68
CA PRO A 311 -18.23 -2.79 -2.31
C PRO A 311 -17.18 -2.45 -1.23
N TRP A 312 -16.98 -3.32 -0.25
CA TRP A 312 -16.03 -3.10 0.84
C TRP A 312 -14.56 -3.13 0.40
N ARG A 313 -14.23 -3.77 -0.73
CA ARG A 313 -12.86 -3.77 -1.32
C ARG A 313 -12.46 -2.40 -1.89
N ALA A 314 -13.42 -1.49 -2.06
CA ALA A 314 -13.22 -0.21 -2.73
C ALA A 314 -12.70 0.92 -1.83
N ASP A 315 -12.92 0.83 -0.52
CA ASP A 315 -12.80 1.97 0.39
C ASP A 315 -12.12 1.62 1.72
N VAL A 316 -12.33 2.44 2.76
CA VAL A 316 -11.70 2.29 4.08
C VAL A 316 -12.17 1.04 4.80
N THR A 317 -13.25 0.38 4.36
CA THR A 317 -13.70 -0.90 4.93
C THR A 317 -12.62 -1.96 4.78
N TYR A 318 -12.08 -2.16 3.58
CA TYR A 318 -10.97 -3.08 3.36
C TYR A 318 -9.69 -2.60 4.06
N ALA A 319 -9.39 -1.30 4.01
CA ALA A 319 -8.21 -0.75 4.65
C ALA A 319 -8.17 -1.02 6.17
N ALA A 320 -9.29 -0.77 6.87
CA ALA A 320 -9.39 -0.99 8.31
C ALA A 320 -9.42 -2.48 8.67
N LEU A 321 -9.99 -3.33 7.80
CA LEU A 321 -9.93 -4.78 7.93
C LEU A 321 -8.50 -5.31 7.81
N VAL A 322 -7.70 -4.85 6.85
CA VAL A 322 -6.28 -5.25 6.74
C VAL A 322 -5.50 -4.89 8.02
N VAL A 323 -5.68 -3.68 8.55
CA VAL A 323 -5.06 -3.27 9.82
C VAL A 323 -5.54 -4.12 10.99
N LYS A 324 -6.84 -4.45 11.05
CA LYS A 324 -7.40 -5.33 12.08
C LYS A 324 -6.77 -6.72 12.05
N VAL A 325 -6.63 -7.32 10.87
CA VAL A 325 -5.98 -8.63 10.68
C VAL A 325 -4.53 -8.56 11.20
N ILE A 326 -3.76 -7.55 10.80
CA ILE A 326 -2.37 -7.37 11.26
C ILE A 326 -2.29 -7.19 12.78
N ALA A 327 -3.21 -6.42 13.37
CA ALA A 327 -3.28 -6.23 14.81
C ALA A 327 -3.62 -7.52 15.57
N GLN A 328 -4.53 -8.35 15.04
CA GLN A 328 -4.82 -9.67 15.57
C GLN A 328 -3.58 -10.57 15.56
N HIS A 329 -2.87 -10.65 14.43
CA HIS A 329 -1.65 -11.45 14.33
C HIS A 329 -0.58 -10.96 15.30
N GLN A 330 -0.33 -9.65 15.39
CA GLN A 330 0.66 -9.13 16.33
C GLN A 330 0.28 -9.41 17.78
N ASN A 331 -0.95 -9.08 18.19
CA ASN A 331 -1.34 -9.09 19.60
C ASN A 331 -1.71 -10.48 20.13
N LEU A 332 -2.21 -11.38 19.27
CA LEU A 332 -2.73 -12.70 19.66
C LEU A 332 -1.79 -13.85 19.26
N LEU A 333 -0.93 -13.66 18.26
CA LEU A 333 -0.02 -14.71 17.76
C LEU A 333 1.45 -14.35 17.95
N VAL A 334 1.96 -13.33 17.26
CA VAL A 334 3.40 -13.00 17.24
C VAL A 334 3.91 -12.53 18.61
N ALA A 335 3.06 -11.86 19.39
CA ALA A 335 3.38 -11.53 20.76
C ALA A 335 3.55 -12.77 21.65
N ASN A 336 2.95 -13.91 21.32
CA ASN A 336 3.12 -15.12 22.11
C ASN A 336 4.43 -15.83 21.71
N ALA A 337 5.27 -16.15 22.71
CA ALA A 337 6.55 -16.82 22.48
C ALA A 337 6.39 -18.22 21.86
N SER A 338 5.27 -18.91 22.12
CA SER A 338 5.00 -20.25 21.56
C SER A 338 4.76 -20.25 20.04
N THR A 339 4.56 -19.09 19.43
CA THR A 339 4.24 -18.93 18.00
C THR A 339 5.20 -17.95 17.32
N ALA A 340 6.40 -17.78 17.87
CA ALA A 340 7.44 -16.88 17.36
C ALA A 340 7.91 -17.22 15.93
N GLN A 341 7.55 -18.39 15.40
CA GLN A 341 7.85 -18.84 14.04
C GLN A 341 7.06 -18.10 12.94
N TYR A 342 5.94 -17.43 13.24
CA TYR A 342 5.20 -16.67 12.22
C TYR A 342 6.00 -15.43 11.78
N LYS A 343 6.39 -15.35 10.50
CA LYS A 343 7.32 -14.31 10.02
C LYS A 343 6.79 -13.44 8.88
N LEU A 344 5.76 -13.85 8.14
CA LEU A 344 5.27 -13.12 6.99
C LEU A 344 3.75 -13.26 6.84
N LEU A 345 3.09 -12.14 6.56
CA LEU A 345 1.70 -12.04 6.15
C LEU A 345 1.65 -11.20 4.86
N SER A 346 1.11 -11.74 3.79
CA SER A 346 0.93 -11.00 2.53
C SER A 346 -0.55 -10.84 2.23
N ASN A 347 -0.95 -9.64 1.82
CA ASN A 347 -2.26 -9.45 1.19
C ASN A 347 -2.05 -9.49 -0.32
N ASP A 348 -2.67 -10.46 -0.99
CA ASP A 348 -2.44 -10.71 -2.40
C ASP A 348 -3.32 -9.78 -3.25
N ASN A 349 -2.89 -8.53 -3.39
CA ASN A 349 -3.73 -7.43 -3.86
C ASN A 349 -3.02 -6.45 -4.81
N ALA A 350 -1.88 -6.82 -5.40
CA ALA A 350 -1.21 -6.02 -6.44
C ALA A 350 -1.79 -6.22 -7.84
N PHE A 351 -2.91 -6.92 -7.99
CA PHE A 351 -3.61 -7.04 -9.26
C PHE A 351 -4.03 -5.68 -9.86
N LEU A 352 -4.12 -5.64 -11.18
CA LEU A 352 -4.73 -4.53 -11.92
C LEU A 352 -6.22 -4.76 -12.11
N SER A 353 -7.05 -3.82 -11.67
CA SER A 353 -8.51 -3.96 -11.78
C SER A 353 -9.00 -3.91 -13.24
N TYR A 354 -10.13 -4.55 -13.53
CA TYR A 354 -10.79 -4.54 -14.84
C TYR A 354 -12.10 -3.75 -14.82
N HIS A 355 -12.47 -3.20 -15.97
CA HIS A 355 -13.81 -2.67 -16.21
C HIS A 355 -14.86 -3.80 -16.08
N PRO A 356 -16.07 -3.55 -15.54
CA PRO A 356 -16.62 -2.29 -15.03
C PRO A 356 -16.36 -2.03 -13.53
N HIS A 357 -15.34 -2.66 -12.96
CA HIS A 357 -15.13 -2.74 -11.51
C HIS A 357 -13.78 -2.14 -11.05
N PRO A 358 -13.44 -0.88 -11.42
CA PRO A 358 -12.12 -0.31 -11.12
C PRO A 358 -11.80 -0.26 -9.62
N PHE A 359 -12.81 -0.12 -8.76
CA PHE A 359 -12.60 -0.03 -7.31
C PHE A 359 -12.94 -1.31 -6.55
N SER A 360 -13.92 -2.10 -6.99
CA SER A 360 -14.52 -3.16 -6.18
C SER A 360 -13.78 -4.50 -6.21
N GLN A 361 -12.67 -4.60 -6.95
CA GLN A 361 -11.80 -5.77 -6.94
C GLN A 361 -10.73 -5.68 -5.85
N ARG A 362 -10.08 -6.80 -5.51
CA ARG A 362 -9.04 -6.85 -4.46
C ARG A 362 -7.71 -6.35 -5.01
N THR A 363 -7.62 -5.03 -5.11
CA THR A 363 -6.47 -4.31 -5.68
C THR A 363 -5.96 -3.20 -4.75
N LEU A 364 -4.67 -2.87 -4.82
CA LEU A 364 -4.08 -1.70 -4.17
C LEU A 364 -4.43 -0.40 -4.90
N THR A 365 -4.55 -0.49 -6.23
CA THR A 365 -4.87 0.64 -7.11
C THR A 365 -6.19 0.42 -7.86
N ALA A 366 -6.86 1.50 -8.24
CA ALA A 366 -8.01 1.46 -9.13
C ALA A 366 -7.57 1.90 -10.54
N ARG A 367 -7.65 0.99 -11.50
CA ARG A 367 -7.21 1.22 -12.88
C ARG A 367 -8.34 1.77 -13.75
N PHE A 368 -8.01 2.82 -14.52
CA PHE A 368 -8.85 3.41 -15.56
C PHE A 368 -8.10 3.41 -16.89
N GLN A 369 -8.63 2.68 -17.87
CA GLN A 369 -8.16 2.68 -19.25
C GLN A 369 -8.96 3.75 -20.02
N VAL A 370 -8.36 4.94 -20.20
CA VAL A 370 -9.03 6.15 -20.70
C VAL A 370 -8.99 6.15 -22.24
N ASN A 371 -9.79 5.27 -22.83
CA ASN A 371 -9.73 4.93 -24.26
C ASN A 371 -10.23 6.01 -25.21
N ASN A 372 -10.92 7.04 -24.70
CA ASN A 372 -11.41 8.17 -25.49
C ASN A 372 -10.37 9.28 -25.74
N THR A 373 -9.09 9.01 -25.45
CA THR A 373 -7.95 9.91 -25.73
C THR A 373 -7.13 9.41 -26.92
N ARG A 374 -6.25 10.27 -27.48
CA ARG A 374 -5.36 9.94 -28.59
C ARG A 374 -3.92 10.35 -28.27
N PRO A 375 -3.00 9.39 -28.02
CA PRO A 375 -3.27 7.97 -27.85
C PRO A 375 -4.13 7.69 -26.58
N PRO A 376 -4.80 6.53 -26.49
CA PRO A 376 -5.33 6.02 -25.23
C PRO A 376 -4.26 6.00 -24.15
N HIS A 377 -4.66 6.18 -22.90
CA HIS A 377 -3.74 6.13 -21.77
C HIS A 377 -4.36 5.48 -20.55
N VAL A 378 -3.53 5.17 -19.56
CA VAL A 378 -3.94 4.55 -18.30
C VAL A 378 -3.73 5.52 -17.14
N GLN A 379 -4.69 5.52 -16.22
CA GLN A 379 -4.63 6.24 -14.96
C GLN A 379 -4.85 5.25 -13.83
N LEU A 380 -4.04 5.35 -12.79
CA LEU A 380 -4.27 4.66 -11.53
C LEU A 380 -4.70 5.68 -10.47
N LEU A 381 -5.53 5.22 -9.54
CA LEU A 381 -5.78 5.90 -8.28
C LEU A 381 -5.37 5.01 -7.12
N ARG A 382 -4.79 5.61 -6.09
CA ARG A 382 -4.46 4.92 -4.85
C ARG A 382 -5.74 4.63 -4.07
N LYS A 383 -6.00 3.36 -3.76
CA LYS A 383 -7.14 3.00 -2.91
C LYS A 383 -6.78 3.13 -1.43
N PRO A 384 -7.77 3.27 -0.53
CA PRO A 384 -7.48 3.46 0.90
C PRO A 384 -6.66 2.34 1.55
N VAL A 385 -6.74 1.10 1.04
CA VAL A 385 -5.92 -0.01 1.53
C VAL A 385 -4.42 0.24 1.33
N LEU A 386 -4.02 0.81 0.18
CA LEU A 386 -2.63 1.19 -0.07
C LEU A 386 -2.20 2.37 0.81
N THR A 387 -3.10 3.34 1.04
CA THR A 387 -2.85 4.43 2.00
C THR A 387 -2.66 3.91 3.43
N ALA A 388 -3.42 2.89 3.85
CA ALA A 388 -3.28 2.27 5.16
C ALA A 388 -1.94 1.53 5.33
N MET A 389 -1.36 0.96 4.27
CA MET A 389 0.00 0.42 4.32
C MET A 389 1.03 1.51 4.66
N GLY A 390 0.81 2.75 4.18
CA GLY A 390 1.63 3.91 4.57
C GLY A 390 1.47 4.30 6.04
N LEU A 391 0.29 4.11 6.65
CA LEU A 391 0.10 4.32 8.09
C LEU A 391 0.80 3.24 8.91
N LEU A 392 0.70 1.98 8.49
CA LEU A 392 1.41 0.85 9.12
C LEU A 392 2.94 1.02 9.04
N ALA A 393 3.46 1.61 7.97
CA ALA A 393 4.89 1.87 7.80
C ALA A 393 5.48 2.84 8.84
N LEU A 394 4.64 3.65 9.49
CA LEU A 394 5.04 4.53 10.57
C LEU A 394 5.18 3.83 11.92
N LEU A 395 4.78 2.57 12.04
CA LEU A 395 5.11 1.77 13.22
C LEU A 395 6.63 1.53 13.27
N ASP A 396 7.20 1.65 14.47
CA ASP A 396 8.62 1.51 14.76
C ASP A 396 8.94 0.16 15.44
N GLY A 397 10.22 -0.07 15.76
CA GLY A 397 10.75 -1.39 16.08
C GLY A 397 10.42 -1.96 17.47
N GLU A 398 9.84 -1.17 18.39
CA GLU A 398 9.45 -1.65 19.73
C GLU A 398 7.93 -1.57 19.91
N GLN A 399 7.27 -2.67 20.28
CA GLN A 399 5.85 -2.67 20.63
C GLN A 399 5.65 -2.10 22.04
N LEU A 400 4.77 -1.10 22.16
CA LEU A 400 4.38 -0.53 23.46
C LEU A 400 3.24 -1.33 24.10
N TRP A 401 3.17 -1.27 25.43
CA TRP A 401 1.99 -1.74 26.14
C TRP A 401 0.77 -0.90 25.76
N ALA A 402 -0.31 -1.58 25.37
CA ALA A 402 -1.58 -0.97 25.08
C ALA A 402 -2.75 -1.84 25.56
N GLU A 403 -3.85 -1.21 25.94
CA GLU A 403 -5.07 -1.87 26.40
C GLU A 403 -6.28 -1.13 25.82
N VAL A 404 -7.24 -1.88 25.29
CA VAL A 404 -8.56 -1.36 24.92
C VAL A 404 -9.57 -1.88 25.92
N SER A 405 -10.44 -1.01 26.43
CA SER A 405 -11.51 -1.41 27.33
C SER A 405 -12.80 -0.64 27.06
N ARG A 406 -13.94 -1.23 27.46
CA ARG A 406 -15.26 -0.60 27.39
C ARG A 406 -16.07 -1.02 28.61
N ALA A 407 -16.66 -0.04 29.31
CA ALA A 407 -17.42 -0.29 30.54
C ALA A 407 -16.66 -1.14 31.60
N GLY A 408 -15.33 -1.01 31.66
CA GLY A 408 -14.47 -1.77 32.56
C GLY A 408 -14.01 -3.15 32.05
N ALA A 409 -14.60 -3.68 30.98
CA ALA A 409 -14.16 -4.92 30.34
C ALA A 409 -13.00 -4.65 29.37
N VAL A 410 -11.91 -5.41 29.50
CA VAL A 410 -10.78 -5.38 28.55
C VAL A 410 -11.18 -6.12 27.27
N LEU A 411 -10.89 -5.51 26.14
CA LEU A 411 -11.16 -6.03 24.80
C LEU A 411 -9.82 -6.27 24.10
N ASP A 412 -9.63 -7.47 23.58
CA ASP A 412 -8.49 -7.83 22.75
C ASP A 412 -8.70 -7.39 21.28
N SER A 413 -7.77 -7.78 20.39
CA SER A 413 -7.89 -7.46 18.96
C SER A 413 -8.96 -8.25 18.20
N ASN A 414 -9.66 -9.20 18.84
CA ASN A 414 -10.83 -9.86 18.25
C ASN A 414 -12.11 -9.02 18.34
N HIS A 415 -11.99 -7.72 18.59
CA HIS A 415 -13.10 -6.79 18.68
C HIS A 415 -13.08 -5.75 17.56
N THR A 416 -14.18 -4.99 17.44
CA THR A 416 -14.36 -3.99 16.39
C THR A 416 -13.43 -2.78 16.53
N VAL A 417 -13.00 -2.48 17.76
CA VAL A 417 -12.01 -1.43 18.04
C VAL A 417 -10.77 -2.08 18.63
N GLY A 418 -9.60 -1.74 18.08
CA GLY A 418 -8.33 -2.20 18.60
C GLY A 418 -7.20 -1.23 18.29
N VAL A 419 -5.99 -1.57 18.73
CA VAL A 419 -4.82 -0.69 18.65
C VAL A 419 -3.52 -1.47 18.41
N LEU A 420 -2.63 -0.88 17.62
CA LEU A 420 -1.20 -1.17 17.63
C LEU A 420 -0.45 0.08 18.06
N ALA A 421 0.50 -0.07 18.97
CA ALA A 421 1.34 1.02 19.45
C ALA A 421 2.81 0.62 19.40
N SER A 422 3.65 1.54 18.95
CA SER A 422 5.09 1.33 18.85
C SER A 422 5.87 2.55 19.29
N ALA A 423 7.13 2.33 19.65
CA ALA A 423 8.10 3.37 19.93
C ALA A 423 9.38 3.15 19.12
N HIS A 424 10.09 4.26 18.92
CA HIS A 424 11.43 4.28 18.38
C HIS A 424 12.42 4.74 19.43
N ARG A 425 13.50 3.98 19.60
CA ARG A 425 14.66 4.41 20.38
C ARG A 425 15.65 5.07 19.42
N PRO A 426 16.06 6.33 19.66
CA PRO A 426 16.93 7.06 18.73
C PRO A 426 18.29 6.39 18.56
N GLU A 427 18.74 6.28 17.31
CA GLU A 427 20.04 5.74 16.93
C GLU A 427 20.96 6.88 16.45
N GLY A 428 21.56 7.60 17.41
CA GLY A 428 22.49 8.70 17.13
C GLY A 428 21.86 10.10 17.18
N PRO A 429 22.63 11.15 16.81
CA PRO A 429 22.24 12.55 17.04
C PRO A 429 21.19 13.08 16.05
N ASP A 430 21.14 12.55 14.83
CA ASP A 430 20.21 12.99 13.77
C ASP A 430 18.84 12.30 13.84
N ASP A 431 18.64 11.48 14.86
CA ASP A 431 17.43 10.71 15.08
C ASP A 431 16.85 11.02 16.46
N ALA A 432 15.55 10.85 16.61
CA ALA A 432 14.84 11.27 17.81
C ALA A 432 13.79 10.25 18.21
N TRP A 433 13.43 10.27 19.50
CA TRP A 433 12.39 9.41 20.02
C TRP A 433 11.05 9.65 19.31
N ARG A 434 10.33 8.56 19.01
CA ARG A 434 9.01 8.58 18.38
C ARG A 434 8.08 7.60 19.06
N ALA A 435 6.79 7.88 18.99
CA ALA A 435 5.75 6.89 19.27
C ALA A 435 4.61 7.00 18.25
N THR A 436 4.16 5.84 17.77
CA THR A 436 3.06 5.73 16.81
C THR A 436 1.96 4.88 17.43
N VAL A 437 0.75 5.43 17.51
CA VAL A 437 -0.47 4.72 17.97
C VAL A 437 -1.45 4.66 16.83
N LEU A 438 -1.71 3.47 16.31
CA LEU A 438 -2.67 3.21 15.24
C LEU A 438 -3.91 2.50 15.79
N VAL A 439 -5.02 3.22 15.85
CA VAL A 439 -6.34 2.72 16.27
C VAL A 439 -7.17 2.38 15.04
N TYR A 440 -7.80 1.21 15.04
CA TYR A 440 -8.76 0.82 14.02
C TYR A 440 -10.17 0.73 14.60
N ALA A 441 -11.16 1.03 13.76
CA ALA A 441 -12.55 0.68 13.96
C ALA A 441 -13.03 -0.10 12.71
N SER A 442 -13.28 -1.41 12.85
CA SER A 442 -13.60 -2.31 11.74
C SER A 442 -14.53 -3.45 12.17
N ASP A 443 -15.66 -3.59 11.49
CA ASP A 443 -16.59 -4.73 11.59
C ASP A 443 -16.44 -5.66 10.38
N ASP A 444 -15.19 -5.99 10.10
CA ASP A 444 -14.73 -6.78 8.97
C ASP A 444 -15.23 -6.23 7.63
N THR A 445 -16.04 -7.00 6.90
CA THR A 445 -16.55 -6.63 5.58
C THR A 445 -17.77 -5.71 5.64
N ARG A 446 -18.26 -5.38 6.85
CA ARG A 446 -19.44 -4.54 7.05
C ARG A 446 -19.06 -3.10 7.42
N ALA A 447 -19.70 -2.15 6.75
CA ALA A 447 -19.65 -0.73 7.08
C ALA A 447 -20.95 -0.28 7.74
N HIS A 448 -20.85 0.67 8.67
CA HIS A 448 -21.96 1.24 9.43
C HIS A 448 -21.92 2.78 9.34
N PRO A 449 -22.39 3.37 8.21
CA PRO A 449 -22.20 4.80 7.90
C PRO A 449 -22.77 5.77 8.95
N ASP A 450 -23.84 5.36 9.63
CA ASP A 450 -24.53 6.18 10.64
C ASP A 450 -23.98 5.98 12.05
N ARG A 451 -23.13 4.96 12.26
CA ARG A 451 -22.53 4.69 13.57
C ARG A 451 -21.34 5.61 13.81
N ARG A 452 -21.28 6.17 15.02
CA ARG A 452 -20.12 6.88 15.55
C ARG A 452 -19.66 6.16 16.80
N VAL A 453 -18.37 5.83 16.85
CA VAL A 453 -17.76 5.09 17.95
C VAL A 453 -16.98 6.09 18.79
N PRO A 454 -17.48 6.49 19.98
CA PRO A 454 -16.74 7.37 20.86
C PRO A 454 -15.53 6.64 21.42
N VAL A 455 -14.33 7.23 21.24
CA VAL A 455 -13.07 6.68 21.72
C VAL A 455 -12.35 7.71 22.57
N THR A 456 -11.76 7.28 23.68
CA THR A 456 -10.81 8.08 24.47
C THR A 456 -9.44 7.46 24.36
N VAL A 457 -8.51 8.11 23.66
CA VAL A 457 -7.11 7.69 23.56
C VAL A 457 -6.31 8.38 24.66
N ARG A 458 -5.73 7.61 25.58
CA ARG A 458 -4.83 8.09 26.64
C ARG A 458 -3.43 7.55 26.40
N LEU A 459 -2.53 8.42 25.97
CA LEU A 459 -1.10 8.14 25.88
C LEU A 459 -0.41 8.67 27.14
N LEU A 460 0.30 7.79 27.83
CA LEU A 460 0.98 8.03 29.09
C LEU A 460 2.48 7.73 28.95
N GLY A 461 3.30 8.22 29.89
CA GLY A 461 4.70 7.81 29.99
C GLY A 461 5.58 8.29 28.83
N VAL A 462 5.18 9.35 28.11
CA VAL A 462 6.01 9.90 27.03
C VAL A 462 7.27 10.51 27.65
N PRO A 463 8.48 10.06 27.26
CA PRO A 463 9.72 10.57 27.82
C PRO A 463 9.92 12.05 27.46
N ALA A 464 10.60 12.79 28.32
CA ALA A 464 10.98 14.16 28.02
C ALA A 464 11.90 14.18 26.78
N GLY A 465 11.64 15.11 25.87
CA GLY A 465 12.41 15.26 24.63
C GLY A 465 12.29 16.66 24.05
N PRO A 466 13.26 17.09 23.23
CA PRO A 466 13.25 18.41 22.62
C PRO A 466 12.06 18.55 21.67
N GLY A 467 11.33 19.66 21.78
CA GLY A 467 10.31 20.06 20.79
C GLY A 467 9.26 18.99 20.50
N LEU A 468 8.82 18.24 21.51
CA LEU A 468 7.81 17.20 21.35
C LEU A 468 6.53 17.76 20.70
N VAL A 469 6.13 17.13 19.60
CA VAL A 469 4.88 17.43 18.89
C VAL A 469 4.09 16.15 18.66
N TYR A 470 2.79 16.29 18.47
CA TYR A 470 1.94 15.23 17.96
C TYR A 470 1.14 15.68 16.74
N THR A 471 0.88 14.75 15.83
CA THR A 471 0.01 14.90 14.67
C THR A 471 -0.96 13.73 14.61
N THR A 472 -2.11 13.93 13.97
CA THR A 472 -3.11 12.87 13.74
C THR A 472 -3.36 12.70 12.27
N ARG A 473 -3.47 11.45 11.80
CA ARG A 473 -3.92 11.10 10.45
C ARG A 473 -5.15 10.21 10.55
N TYR A 474 -6.21 10.57 9.82
CA TYR A 474 -7.51 9.91 9.91
C TYR A 474 -8.05 9.50 8.53
N LEU A 475 -8.56 8.28 8.42
CA LEU A 475 -9.24 7.74 7.24
C LEU A 475 -10.65 7.29 7.61
N ASP A 476 -11.64 7.69 6.80
CA ASP A 476 -12.96 7.07 6.77
C ASP A 476 -13.59 7.14 5.36
N ASN A 477 -14.72 6.46 5.18
CA ASN A 477 -15.42 6.42 3.89
C ASN A 477 -16.02 7.76 3.46
N ARG A 478 -16.15 8.74 4.36
CA ARG A 478 -16.74 10.05 4.06
C ARG A 478 -15.70 11.03 3.53
N LEU A 479 -14.49 10.99 4.06
CA LEU A 479 -13.42 11.96 3.82
C LEU A 479 -12.36 11.43 2.85
N CYS A 480 -12.07 10.13 2.89
CA CYS A 480 -10.89 9.54 2.25
C CYS A 480 -11.26 8.34 1.36
N SER A 481 -12.27 8.50 0.50
CA SER A 481 -12.71 7.46 -0.45
C SER A 481 -12.77 8.00 -1.88
N PRO A 482 -11.76 7.71 -2.72
CA PRO A 482 -11.80 8.06 -4.14
C PRO A 482 -12.98 7.41 -4.87
N GLN A 483 -13.40 6.21 -4.46
CA GLN A 483 -14.58 5.53 -4.99
C GLN A 483 -15.86 6.35 -4.74
N ARG A 484 -15.97 7.01 -3.58
CA ARG A 484 -17.12 7.86 -3.27
C ARG A 484 -17.17 9.07 -4.20
N GLU A 485 -16.03 9.72 -4.46
CA GLU A 485 -15.96 10.84 -5.40
C GLU A 485 -16.24 10.40 -6.85
N TRP A 486 -15.76 9.21 -7.24
CA TRP A 486 -16.12 8.58 -8.52
C TRP A 486 -17.63 8.34 -8.66
N ARG A 487 -18.27 7.81 -7.60
CA ARG A 487 -19.73 7.60 -7.57
C ARG A 487 -20.50 8.91 -7.66
N ARG A 488 -20.05 9.95 -6.95
CA ARG A 488 -20.63 11.31 -6.99
C ARG A 488 -20.53 11.94 -8.38
N ALA A 489 -19.46 11.64 -9.11
CA ALA A 489 -19.29 12.07 -10.50
C ALA A 489 -20.14 11.27 -11.50
N GLY A 490 -20.99 10.35 -11.05
CA GLY A 490 -21.84 9.53 -11.93
C GLY A 490 -21.17 8.26 -12.45
N ARG A 491 -20.10 7.78 -11.79
CA ARG A 491 -19.34 6.58 -12.18
C ARG A 491 -18.82 6.63 -13.64
N PRO A 492 -18.13 7.71 -14.06
CA PRO A 492 -17.65 7.82 -15.43
C PRO A 492 -16.68 6.67 -15.75
N ALA A 493 -16.88 6.01 -16.90
CA ALA A 493 -15.97 5.00 -17.42
C ALA A 493 -14.63 5.61 -17.86
N PHE A 494 -14.69 6.83 -18.42
CA PHE A 494 -13.54 7.63 -18.83
C PHE A 494 -13.57 8.99 -18.11
N PRO A 495 -13.07 9.07 -16.86
CA PRO A 495 -13.08 10.31 -16.10
C PRO A 495 -12.28 11.41 -16.81
N SER A 496 -12.75 12.64 -16.75
CA SER A 496 -11.97 13.82 -17.19
C SER A 496 -10.79 14.08 -16.26
N ALA A 497 -9.83 14.88 -16.71
CA ALA A 497 -8.71 15.31 -15.86
C ALA A 497 -9.18 16.00 -14.56
N GLU A 498 -10.29 16.74 -14.61
CA GLU A 498 -10.88 17.36 -13.41
C GLU A 498 -11.51 16.31 -12.49
N GLN A 499 -12.22 15.32 -13.05
CA GLN A 499 -12.77 14.23 -12.25
C GLN A 499 -11.66 13.41 -11.58
N PHE A 500 -10.55 13.14 -12.27
CA PHE A 500 -9.36 12.53 -11.66
C PHE A 500 -8.80 13.37 -10.51
N ARG A 501 -8.67 14.69 -10.65
CA ARG A 501 -8.22 15.57 -9.54
C ARG A 501 -9.13 15.46 -8.32
N ARG A 502 -10.46 15.47 -8.53
CA ARG A 502 -11.42 15.34 -7.43
C ARG A 502 -11.34 13.99 -6.72
N MET A 503 -11.15 12.90 -7.47
CA MET A 503 -10.98 11.57 -6.88
C MET A 503 -9.64 11.45 -6.13
N ARG A 504 -8.55 12.00 -6.69
CA ARG A 504 -7.22 12.00 -6.06
C ARG A 504 -7.16 12.79 -4.77
N ALA A 505 -7.92 13.88 -4.68
CA ALA A 505 -8.02 14.68 -3.45
C ALA A 505 -8.58 13.90 -2.24
N ALA A 506 -9.14 12.70 -2.46
CA ALA A 506 -9.64 11.81 -1.40
C ALA A 506 -8.72 10.59 -1.14
N GLU A 507 -7.51 10.53 -1.71
CA GLU A 507 -6.57 9.40 -1.51
C GLU A 507 -5.84 9.47 -0.16
N ASP A 508 -5.53 10.69 0.29
CA ASP A 508 -4.74 10.93 1.50
C ASP A 508 -5.58 10.97 2.77
N PRO A 509 -4.98 10.63 3.93
CA PRO A 509 -5.65 10.79 5.22
C PRO A 509 -5.83 12.27 5.55
N VAL A 510 -6.91 12.59 6.27
CA VAL A 510 -7.05 13.90 6.88
C VAL A 510 -5.99 14.05 7.95
N ALA A 511 -5.04 14.95 7.73
CA ALA A 511 -3.92 15.22 8.62
C ALA A 511 -4.15 16.51 9.43
N ALA A 512 -3.90 16.45 10.74
CA ALA A 512 -3.81 17.64 11.58
C ALA A 512 -2.37 18.19 11.56
N ALA A 513 -2.25 19.52 11.56
CA ALA A 513 -0.95 20.17 11.71
C ALA A 513 -0.29 19.75 13.04
N PRO A 514 1.05 19.64 13.10
CA PRO A 514 1.77 19.32 14.33
C PRO A 514 1.38 20.27 15.46
N ARG A 515 1.06 19.71 16.62
CA ARG A 515 0.73 20.44 17.85
C ARG A 515 1.75 20.16 18.93
N PRO A 516 2.15 21.16 19.75
CA PRO A 516 2.99 20.92 20.91
C PRO A 516 2.40 19.84 21.81
N PHE A 517 3.24 18.92 22.27
CA PHE A 517 2.83 17.88 23.20
C PHE A 517 2.58 18.49 24.60
N PRO A 518 1.51 18.10 25.32
CA PRO A 518 1.21 18.67 26.63
C PRO A 518 2.31 18.43 27.67
N VAL A 519 2.48 19.39 28.59
CA VAL A 519 3.41 19.28 29.72
C VAL A 519 3.00 18.10 30.62
N GLY A 520 3.99 17.33 31.10
CA GLY A 520 3.77 16.19 32.00
C GLY A 520 3.69 14.82 31.32
N GLY A 521 4.05 14.71 30.03
CA GLY A 521 4.24 13.42 29.35
C GLY A 521 2.95 12.62 29.12
N ARG A 522 1.80 13.32 29.05
CA ARG A 522 0.48 12.71 28.88
C ARG A 522 -0.32 13.43 27.79
N LEU A 523 -0.99 12.65 26.95
CA LEU A 523 -1.92 13.15 25.93
C LEU A 523 -3.26 12.42 26.05
N THR A 524 -4.36 13.16 26.04
CA THR A 524 -5.72 12.60 25.98
C THR A 524 -6.47 13.18 24.79
N LEU A 525 -6.90 12.31 23.88
CA LEU A 525 -7.76 12.66 22.74
C LEU A 525 -9.12 11.98 22.91
N ARG A 526 -10.19 12.63 22.47
CA ARG A 526 -11.55 12.09 22.50
C ARG A 526 -12.21 12.12 21.10
N PRO A 527 -11.67 11.40 20.12
CA PRO A 527 -12.25 11.35 18.78
C PRO A 527 -13.57 10.56 18.76
N GLU A 528 -14.45 10.93 17.83
CA GLU A 528 -15.59 10.10 17.43
C GLU A 528 -15.24 9.44 16.09
N LEU A 529 -15.01 8.13 16.11
CA LEU A 529 -14.55 7.38 14.95
C LEU A 529 -15.75 6.89 14.12
N ALA A 530 -15.67 6.97 12.79
CA ALA A 530 -16.60 6.26 11.92
C ALA A 530 -16.33 4.74 11.93
N LEU A 531 -17.30 3.94 11.49
CA LEU A 531 -17.12 2.50 11.29
C LEU A 531 -17.40 2.16 9.82
N PRO A 532 -16.36 1.99 8.98
CA PRO A 532 -14.95 1.82 9.30
C PRO A 532 -14.17 3.14 9.46
N SER A 533 -13.07 3.10 10.20
CA SER A 533 -12.05 4.15 10.18
C SER A 533 -10.68 3.70 10.70
N LEU A 534 -9.66 4.50 10.41
CA LEU A 534 -8.32 4.40 10.97
C LEU A 534 -7.89 5.74 11.54
N LEU A 535 -7.32 5.74 12.75
CA LEU A 535 -6.71 6.91 13.37
C LEU A 535 -5.28 6.59 13.79
N LEU A 536 -4.33 7.33 13.22
CA LEU A 536 -2.94 7.29 13.63
C LEU A 536 -2.60 8.56 14.42
N VAL A 537 -2.07 8.39 15.63
CA VAL A 537 -1.47 9.45 16.45
C VAL A 537 0.05 9.24 16.41
N HIS A 538 0.77 10.22 15.86
CA HIS A 538 2.24 10.18 15.76
C HIS A 538 2.81 11.25 16.66
N VAL A 539 3.66 10.84 17.61
CA VAL A 539 4.38 11.72 18.52
C VAL A 539 5.86 11.67 18.16
N CYS A 540 6.46 12.84 18.01
CA CYS A 540 7.84 12.98 17.58
C CYS A 540 8.57 13.96 18.49
N ALA A 541 9.73 13.56 19.00
CA ALA A 541 10.73 14.51 19.44
C ALA A 541 11.43 15.13 18.23
N ARG A 542 11.96 16.33 18.38
CA ARG A 542 12.67 17.05 17.33
C ARG A 542 14.09 16.47 17.17
N PRO A 543 14.47 15.95 15.99
CA PRO A 543 15.85 15.58 15.70
C PRO A 543 16.78 16.80 15.69
N SER A 544 18.08 16.60 15.89
CA SER A 544 19.05 17.71 15.88
C SER A 544 19.26 18.29 14.48
N GLY A 545 19.31 17.43 13.45
CA GLY A 545 19.40 17.80 12.04
C GLY A 545 18.05 17.86 11.32
N PRO A 546 17.98 18.52 10.15
CA PRO A 546 16.83 18.42 9.25
C PRO A 546 16.75 17.01 8.63
N PRO A 547 15.61 16.62 8.04
CA PRO A 547 15.51 15.40 7.25
C PRO A 547 16.54 15.36 6.12
N GLY A 548 17.00 14.16 5.76
CA GLY A 548 17.94 13.97 4.66
C GLY A 548 17.31 14.14 3.27
N GLN A 549 18.10 13.93 2.22
CA GLN A 549 17.71 14.23 0.85
C GLN A 549 16.82 13.13 0.25
N VAL A 550 15.80 13.54 -0.52
CA VAL A 550 15.06 12.66 -1.45
C VAL A 550 15.99 12.20 -2.58
N THR A 551 15.92 10.93 -2.96
CA THR A 551 16.73 10.35 -4.06
C THR A 551 15.86 9.74 -5.15
N ARG A 552 16.48 9.37 -6.28
CA ARG A 552 15.85 8.62 -7.39
C ARG A 552 14.57 9.25 -7.96
N LEU A 553 14.48 10.58 -7.95
CA LEU A 553 13.35 11.29 -8.58
C LEU A 553 13.26 10.93 -10.06
N ARG A 554 12.09 10.47 -10.49
CA ARG A 554 11.81 10.09 -11.87
C ARG A 554 10.41 10.55 -12.28
N VAL A 555 10.27 10.83 -13.58
CA VAL A 555 9.06 11.38 -14.19
C VAL A 555 8.47 10.32 -15.13
N LEU A 556 7.22 9.94 -14.89
CA LEU A 556 6.47 8.96 -15.68
C LEU A 556 5.36 9.69 -16.47
N PRO A 557 5.44 9.78 -17.80
CA PRO A 557 4.40 10.43 -18.60
C PRO A 557 3.08 9.67 -18.52
N LEU A 558 1.97 10.35 -18.22
CA LEU A 558 0.63 9.72 -18.20
C LEU A 558 -0.11 9.98 -19.50
N THR A 559 -0.26 11.26 -19.86
CA THR A 559 -0.87 11.72 -21.11
C THR A 559 -0.47 13.17 -21.34
N ARG A 560 -0.94 13.80 -22.42
CA ARG A 560 -0.64 15.21 -22.70
C ARG A 560 -1.03 16.08 -21.51
N GLY A 561 -0.04 16.80 -20.97
CA GLY A 561 -0.22 17.69 -19.83
C GLY A 561 -0.33 16.99 -18.47
N GLN A 562 -0.10 15.68 -18.37
CA GLN A 562 -0.11 14.93 -17.11
C GLN A 562 1.10 14.00 -16.99
N LEU A 563 1.78 14.05 -15.85
CA LEU A 563 2.89 13.18 -15.48
C LEU A 563 2.75 12.70 -14.04
N ALA A 564 3.47 11.64 -13.68
CA ALA A 564 3.62 11.19 -12.32
C ALA A 564 5.09 11.30 -11.86
N LEU A 565 5.30 11.82 -10.65
CA LEU A 565 6.59 11.91 -9.99
C LEU A 565 6.71 10.79 -8.96
N VAL A 566 7.81 10.05 -9.04
CA VAL A 566 8.18 8.99 -8.09
C VAL A 566 9.56 9.30 -7.56
N TRP A 567 9.80 9.03 -6.28
CA TRP A 567 11.10 9.20 -5.64
C TRP A 567 11.25 8.21 -4.49
N SER A 568 12.46 8.12 -3.95
CA SER A 568 12.81 7.30 -2.80
C SER A 568 13.06 8.15 -1.55
N ASP A 569 12.64 7.62 -0.40
CA ASP A 569 12.90 8.18 0.93
C ASP A 569 14.06 7.47 1.67
N GLU A 570 14.85 6.63 0.97
CA GLU A 570 15.91 5.79 1.56
C GLU A 570 16.97 6.58 2.36
N ARG A 571 17.14 7.88 2.06
CA ARG A 571 18.10 8.77 2.75
C ARG A 571 17.44 9.89 3.55
N VAL A 572 16.11 9.90 3.70
CA VAL A 572 15.40 10.94 4.47
C VAL A 572 15.61 10.75 5.98
N GLY A 573 15.79 9.50 6.42
CA GLY A 573 16.12 9.14 7.80
C GLY A 573 14.89 9.14 8.72
N THR A 574 14.41 10.32 9.11
CA THR A 574 13.31 10.46 10.08
C THR A 574 11.93 10.17 9.46
N LYS A 575 11.05 9.52 10.24
CA LYS A 575 9.62 9.35 9.91
C LYS A 575 8.76 10.57 10.29
N CYS A 576 9.33 11.55 10.99
CA CYS A 576 8.64 12.73 11.50
C CYS A 576 8.49 13.83 10.44
N VAL A 577 8.02 13.47 9.24
CA VAL A 577 7.96 14.39 8.10
C VAL A 577 6.54 14.95 7.95
N PRO A 578 6.36 16.30 7.93
CA PRO A 578 5.06 16.91 7.67
C PRO A 578 4.68 16.74 6.20
N VAL A 579 3.49 16.21 5.93
CA VAL A 579 2.97 16.02 4.56
C VAL A 579 2.42 17.35 4.06
N ASP A 580 3.29 18.29 3.69
CA ASP A 580 2.88 19.52 3.01
C ASP A 580 3.88 19.84 1.90
N ILE A 581 3.56 19.39 0.68
CA ILE A 581 4.35 19.62 -0.53
C ILE A 581 3.89 20.95 -1.14
N ARG A 582 4.31 22.08 -0.56
CA ARG A 582 3.87 23.38 -1.07
C ARG A 582 4.57 23.83 -2.34
N ASP A 583 5.69 23.20 -2.74
CA ASP A 583 6.41 23.61 -3.95
C ASP A 583 7.34 22.51 -4.49
N PRO A 584 7.12 21.91 -5.67
CA PRO A 584 8.14 21.09 -6.32
C PRO A 584 9.21 22.01 -6.90
N PHE A 585 10.38 22.14 -6.25
CA PHE A 585 11.55 22.69 -6.91
C PHE A 585 11.98 21.73 -8.04
N LEU A 586 11.51 21.99 -9.27
CA LEU A 586 12.07 21.38 -10.48
C LEU A 586 13.48 21.97 -10.68
N PRO A 587 14.53 21.16 -10.91
CA PRO A 587 15.83 21.69 -11.29
C PRO A 587 15.71 22.53 -12.57
N ARG A 588 16.49 23.62 -12.64
CA ARG A 588 16.49 24.54 -13.80
C ARG A 588 16.73 23.77 -15.09
N TRP A 589 15.77 23.79 -16.01
CA TRP A 589 15.94 23.30 -17.37
C TRP A 589 16.92 24.23 -18.11
N PRO A 590 17.95 23.72 -18.80
CA PRO A 590 18.81 24.55 -19.63
C PRO A 590 17.97 25.23 -20.71
N GLY A 591 17.87 26.57 -20.69
CA GLY A 591 17.19 27.36 -21.74
C GLY A 591 16.00 28.23 -21.30
N VAL A 592 15.56 28.20 -20.04
CA VAL A 592 14.45 29.05 -19.56
C VAL A 592 14.99 30.27 -18.79
N GLN A 593 14.63 31.49 -19.23
CA GLN A 593 15.07 32.73 -18.57
C GLN A 593 14.39 32.95 -17.20
N PRO A 594 15.05 33.65 -16.24
CA PRO A 594 14.47 33.94 -14.94
C PRO A 594 13.20 34.79 -15.10
N GLY A 595 12.04 34.26 -14.70
CA GLY A 595 10.75 34.95 -14.76
C GLY A 595 9.65 34.26 -15.59
N GLN A 596 9.93 33.14 -16.26
CA GLN A 596 8.93 32.36 -17.04
C GLN A 596 8.46 31.05 -16.37
N GLN A 597 8.86 30.78 -15.13
CA GLN A 597 8.31 29.65 -14.37
C GLN A 597 7.03 30.09 -13.65
N GLU A 598 5.86 29.70 -14.18
CA GLU A 598 4.62 29.66 -13.40
C GLU A 598 4.68 28.47 -12.43
N ALA A 599 4.13 28.67 -11.22
CA ALA A 599 4.02 27.64 -10.20
C ALA A 599 3.36 26.38 -10.77
N VAL A 600 4.05 25.24 -10.70
CA VAL A 600 3.45 23.94 -10.94
C VAL A 600 2.44 23.72 -9.82
N ASN A 601 1.15 23.69 -10.16
CA ASN A 601 0.07 23.48 -9.19
C ASN A 601 0.16 22.04 -8.65
N VAL A 602 1.00 21.86 -7.64
CA VAL A 602 1.05 20.68 -6.79
C VAL A 602 0.12 20.96 -5.63
N GLN A 603 -0.93 20.15 -5.52
CA GLN A 603 -1.98 20.38 -4.53
C GLN A 603 -1.84 19.42 -3.35
N PRO A 604 -1.24 19.84 -2.22
CA PRO A 604 -1.74 19.47 -0.91
C PRO A 604 -2.83 20.49 -0.54
N LEU A 605 -4.08 20.09 -0.42
CA LEU A 605 -5.16 21.03 -0.14
C LEU A 605 -5.82 20.77 1.22
N HIS A 606 -5.58 21.73 2.12
CA HIS A 606 -6.29 21.93 3.37
C HIS A 606 -7.81 21.94 3.18
N ILE A 607 -8.49 21.15 4.00
CA ILE A 607 -9.90 21.36 4.32
C ILE A 607 -9.97 22.55 5.27
N GLN A 608 -10.38 23.72 4.78
CA GLN A 608 -10.87 24.75 5.70
C GLN A 608 -12.16 24.25 6.37
N PRO A 609 -12.32 24.36 7.70
CA PRO A 609 -13.59 24.09 8.34
C PRO A 609 -14.61 25.11 7.85
N ARG A 610 -15.62 24.67 7.11
CA ARG A 610 -16.82 25.50 6.91
C ARG A 610 -17.45 25.72 8.28
N CYS A 611 -17.32 26.94 8.80
CA CYS A 611 -18.20 27.46 9.83
C CYS A 611 -19.64 27.30 9.33
N THR A 612 -20.41 26.43 9.99
CA THR A 612 -21.85 26.38 9.84
C THR A 612 -22.43 27.66 10.42
N HIS A 613 -22.73 28.65 9.58
CA HIS A 613 -23.57 29.76 9.98
C HIS A 613 -25.01 29.26 10.14
N SER A 614 -25.44 29.15 11.40
CA SER A 614 -26.84 29.03 11.77
C SER A 614 -27.58 30.31 11.37
N HIS A 615 -28.58 30.19 10.49
CA HIS A 615 -29.54 31.25 10.22
C HIS A 615 -30.33 31.61 11.49
N ARG A 616 -30.32 32.89 11.86
CA ARG A 616 -31.44 33.56 12.54
C ARG A 616 -31.83 34.80 11.72
N PRO A 617 -33.12 35.13 11.58
CA PRO A 617 -33.59 36.22 10.73
C PRO A 617 -33.64 37.56 11.48
N GLY A 618 -33.46 38.66 10.76
CA GLY A 618 -33.89 39.99 11.22
C GLY A 618 -33.01 41.16 10.78
N PHE A 619 -33.65 42.13 10.13
CA PHE A 619 -33.27 43.53 9.88
C PHE A 619 -32.46 43.90 8.63
N SER A 620 -33.19 44.41 7.64
CA SER A 620 -32.88 45.56 6.76
C SER A 620 -33.64 46.78 7.32
N PRO A 621 -33.27 48.06 7.09
CA PRO A 621 -33.12 48.63 5.73
C PRO A 621 -32.11 49.79 5.54
N LEU A 622 -31.73 50.09 4.28
CA LEU A 622 -32.01 51.36 3.57
C LEU A 622 -31.14 51.59 2.30
N CYS A 623 -31.88 51.61 1.19
CA CYS A 623 -31.78 52.30 -0.10
C CYS A 623 -30.63 53.29 -0.42
N ALA A 624 -30.11 53.20 -1.65
CA ALA A 624 -30.16 54.29 -2.65
C ALA A 624 -29.93 53.73 -4.08
N GLY A 625 -30.73 54.23 -5.04
CA GLY A 625 -30.89 53.72 -6.40
C GLY A 625 -30.07 54.42 -7.50
N PRO A 626 -30.39 54.16 -8.80
CA PRO A 626 -29.48 54.15 -9.96
C PRO A 626 -29.74 55.38 -10.90
N PRO A 627 -29.30 55.50 -12.20
CA PRO A 627 -29.52 54.60 -13.38
C PRO A 627 -28.28 54.55 -14.34
N THR A 628 -28.19 53.98 -15.56
CA THR A 628 -29.12 53.83 -16.72
C THR A 628 -28.55 52.85 -17.77
N TYR A 629 -29.43 52.25 -18.56
CA TYR A 629 -29.21 51.43 -19.78
C TYR A 629 -29.38 52.26 -21.07
N LEU A 630 -28.91 51.73 -22.22
CA LEU A 630 -29.37 51.84 -23.65
C LEU A 630 -28.14 51.93 -24.60
N ALA A 631 -27.82 50.95 -25.47
CA ALA A 631 -28.48 50.45 -26.70
C ALA A 631 -28.27 51.32 -27.96
N GLY A 632 -27.77 50.71 -29.06
CA GLY A 632 -27.89 51.22 -30.45
C GLY A 632 -26.69 50.97 -31.39
N GLY A 633 -26.83 50.11 -32.40
CA GLY A 633 -25.92 50.01 -33.59
C GLY A 633 -26.25 51.09 -34.65
N PRO A 634 -26.06 50.92 -35.98
CA PRO A 634 -25.22 50.01 -36.80
C PRO A 634 -24.42 50.74 -37.93
N ARG A 635 -23.60 50.05 -38.76
CA ARG A 635 -23.46 50.17 -40.25
C ARG A 635 -22.08 49.82 -40.85
N ALA A 636 -22.10 48.80 -41.72
CA ALA A 636 -21.58 48.62 -43.09
C ALA A 636 -20.29 49.30 -43.67
N SER A 637 -19.56 48.45 -44.42
CA SER A 637 -18.91 48.65 -45.74
C SER A 637 -17.39 48.91 -45.82
N GLY A 638 -16.72 48.22 -46.76
CA GLY A 638 -15.40 48.61 -47.30
C GLY A 638 -14.42 47.46 -47.57
N ARG A 639 -14.00 47.27 -48.83
CA ARG A 639 -13.00 46.29 -49.34
C ARG A 639 -11.56 46.80 -49.17
N GLY A 640 -10.55 45.91 -49.11
CA GLY A 640 -9.18 46.21 -49.60
C GLY A 640 -7.98 45.59 -48.87
N TRP A 641 -7.40 44.54 -49.47
CA TRP A 641 -5.99 44.06 -49.55
C TRP A 641 -4.89 44.38 -48.49
N VAL A 642 -4.30 43.27 -48.00
CA VAL A 642 -2.87 42.92 -47.73
C VAL A 642 -2.04 43.74 -46.72
N GLN A 643 -1.65 43.08 -45.62
CA GLN A 643 -0.24 42.85 -45.22
C GLN A 643 -0.16 41.88 -44.03
N GLY A 644 0.90 41.07 -44.03
CA GLY A 644 1.08 39.93 -43.13
C GLY A 644 1.25 40.29 -41.66
N HIS A 645 0.79 39.39 -40.80
CA HIS A 645 1.19 39.34 -39.40
C HIS A 645 1.39 37.90 -38.97
N GLU A 646 2.59 37.63 -38.45
CA GLU A 646 2.93 36.45 -37.68
C GLU A 646 1.92 36.24 -36.57
N LEU A 647 1.23 35.09 -36.60
CA LEU A 647 0.53 34.57 -35.44
C LEU A 647 1.57 34.08 -34.43
N LYS A 648 1.96 34.96 -33.49
CA LYS A 648 2.52 34.53 -32.22
C LYS A 648 1.43 33.77 -31.46
N ALA A 649 1.40 32.45 -31.60
CA ALA A 649 0.67 31.58 -30.72
C ALA A 649 1.37 31.56 -29.35
N THR A 650 0.97 32.45 -28.45
CA THR A 650 1.23 32.29 -27.01
C THR A 650 0.34 31.17 -26.48
N GLY A 651 0.76 29.93 -26.72
CA GLY A 651 0.15 28.74 -26.13
C GLY A 651 0.76 28.49 -24.76
N THR A 652 0.03 28.85 -23.71
CA THR A 652 0.36 28.54 -22.32
C THR A 652 0.29 27.02 -22.11
N LEU A 653 1.43 26.37 -21.87
CA LEU A 653 1.50 24.93 -21.58
C LEU A 653 1.37 24.71 -20.07
N VAL A 654 0.14 24.42 -19.61
CA VAL A 654 -0.09 24.03 -18.21
C VAL A 654 0.33 22.57 -18.02
N LEU A 655 1.44 22.34 -17.31
CA LEU A 655 1.91 21.01 -16.91
C LEU A 655 1.23 20.57 -15.60
N GLN A 656 0.57 19.41 -15.60
CA GLN A 656 -0.04 18.82 -14.41
C GLN A 656 0.82 17.68 -13.88
N THR A 657 1.07 17.72 -12.57
CA THR A 657 1.98 16.81 -11.88
C THR A 657 1.20 15.98 -10.87
N GLN A 658 1.31 14.66 -10.96
CA GLN A 658 0.85 13.72 -9.95
C GLN A 658 2.03 13.33 -9.05
N LEU A 659 1.85 13.35 -7.74
CA LEU A 659 2.81 12.83 -6.78
C LEU A 659 2.38 11.43 -6.35
N LEU A 660 3.30 10.45 -6.43
CA LEU A 660 2.99 9.06 -6.12
C LEU A 660 3.35 8.64 -4.70
N SER A 661 4.16 9.43 -3.97
CA SER A 661 4.62 9.10 -2.62
C SER A 661 4.11 10.10 -1.56
N LEU A 662 3.95 9.58 -0.33
CA LEU A 662 3.55 10.31 0.88
C LEU A 662 4.70 11.16 1.48
N ALA A 663 5.92 11.03 0.97
CA ALA A 663 7.08 11.73 1.53
C ALA A 663 7.20 13.16 0.96
N PRO A 664 7.26 14.21 1.79
CA PRO A 664 7.20 15.57 1.31
C PRO A 664 8.45 15.99 0.52
N THR A 665 8.23 16.88 -0.45
CA THR A 665 9.25 17.63 -1.17
C THR A 665 9.05 19.12 -0.83
N VAL A 666 10.05 19.71 -0.16
CA VAL A 666 10.21 21.14 0.17
C VAL A 666 9.68 21.60 1.54
N PHE A 667 10.53 22.43 2.16
CA PHE A 667 10.58 22.80 3.56
C PHE A 667 10.24 24.29 3.72
N GLU A 668 9.36 24.62 4.66
CA GLU A 668 9.39 25.97 5.23
C GLU A 668 10.59 26.05 6.19
N PRO A 669 11.49 27.04 6.06
CA PRO A 669 12.34 27.41 7.18
C PRO A 669 11.41 27.81 8.32
N TRP A 670 11.68 27.28 9.51
CA TRP A 670 11.07 27.77 10.74
C TRP A 670 11.35 29.27 10.82
N THR A 671 10.37 30.09 10.43
CA THR A 671 10.52 31.55 10.53
C THR A 671 10.57 31.88 12.01
N THR A 672 11.71 32.44 12.40
CA THR A 672 11.85 33.18 13.65
C THR A 672 10.74 34.22 13.73
N GLY A 673 10.18 34.40 14.92
CA GLY A 673 9.06 35.31 15.17
C GLY A 673 9.27 36.74 14.64
N PRO A 674 8.21 37.55 14.62
CA PRO A 674 8.23 38.85 13.97
C PRO A 674 9.31 39.76 14.59
N GLY A 675 10.29 40.19 13.78
CA GLY A 675 11.16 41.32 14.14
C GLY A 675 12.68 41.19 14.01
N GLN A 676 13.25 40.26 13.22
CA GLN A 676 14.71 40.28 12.96
C GLN A 676 15.04 40.22 11.46
N ALA A 677 15.85 41.19 11.00
CA ALA A 677 16.33 41.30 9.63
C ALA A 677 17.51 40.33 9.36
N PRO A 678 17.66 39.78 8.14
CA PRO A 678 18.75 38.86 7.84
C PRO A 678 20.08 39.58 7.59
N SER A 679 21.17 39.06 8.18
CA SER A 679 22.56 39.50 7.98
C SER A 679 23.16 38.96 6.67
N PRO A 680 23.96 39.74 5.92
CA PRO A 680 24.46 39.36 4.60
C PRO A 680 25.78 38.57 4.68
N THR A 681 25.71 37.24 4.76
CA THR A 681 26.90 36.40 4.54
C THR A 681 26.51 35.06 3.90
N LEU A 682 26.21 35.07 2.60
CA LEU A 682 26.16 33.87 1.75
C LEU A 682 26.18 34.30 0.27
N CYS A 683 27.29 34.92 -0.15
CA CYS A 683 27.59 35.14 -1.56
C CYS A 683 29.10 35.02 -1.75
N ARG A 684 29.59 33.78 -1.92
CA ARG A 684 30.83 33.41 -2.66
C ARG A 684 31.17 31.95 -2.39
N THR A 685 30.71 31.05 -3.27
CA THR A 685 31.39 29.78 -3.60
C THR A 685 30.68 29.08 -4.76
N TRP A 686 30.71 29.67 -5.97
CA TRP A 686 30.44 28.94 -7.23
C TRP A 686 31.25 29.58 -8.36
N ARG A 687 32.57 29.37 -8.35
CA ARG A 687 33.44 29.47 -9.53
C ARG A 687 34.67 28.60 -9.31
N SER A 688 34.59 27.36 -9.79
CA SER A 688 35.69 26.59 -10.39
C SER A 688 35.31 25.11 -10.28
N LEU A 689 35.07 24.46 -11.42
CA LEU A 689 35.35 23.06 -11.75
C LEU A 689 34.44 22.63 -12.90
N LEU A 690 34.84 22.99 -14.11
CA LEU A 690 34.47 22.31 -15.35
C LEU A 690 35.77 22.10 -16.12
N PRO A 691 36.17 20.86 -16.44
CA PRO A 691 36.99 20.58 -17.60
C PRO A 691 36.09 20.34 -18.81
N GLU A 692 36.43 21.10 -19.84
CA GLU A 692 36.16 21.02 -21.28
C GLU A 692 35.55 19.73 -21.86
N GLY A 693 34.55 19.94 -22.72
CA GLY A 693 34.62 19.50 -24.12
C GLY A 693 34.08 18.12 -24.46
N ARG A 694 32.87 18.07 -25.03
CA ARG A 694 32.58 17.43 -26.33
C ARG A 694 31.15 17.76 -26.78
N GLN A 695 31.06 18.44 -27.92
CA GLN A 695 29.84 18.57 -28.72
C GLN A 695 29.51 17.21 -29.36
N LEU A 696 28.23 16.83 -29.34
CA LEU A 696 27.66 15.89 -30.29
C LEU A 696 26.35 16.48 -30.81
N GLN A 697 26.35 16.85 -32.10
CA GLN A 697 25.18 17.16 -32.90
C GLN A 697 24.29 15.92 -32.99
N ALA A 698 22.99 16.10 -32.78
CA ALA A 698 21.98 15.11 -33.11
C ALA A 698 21.23 15.59 -34.36
N ASP A 699 21.50 14.93 -35.48
CA ASP A 699 20.68 14.99 -36.69
C ASP A 699 19.35 14.26 -36.45
N TRP A 700 18.25 14.97 -36.72
CA TRP A 700 16.91 14.41 -36.80
C TRP A 700 16.59 14.07 -38.26
N GLN A 701 16.58 12.77 -38.61
CA GLN A 701 15.84 12.28 -39.77
C GLN A 701 15.23 10.89 -39.51
N GLY A 702 13.90 10.86 -39.50
CA GLY A 702 12.99 9.83 -40.03
C GLY A 702 13.21 8.34 -39.73
N ALA A 703 12.34 7.79 -38.87
CA ALA A 703 11.47 6.64 -39.15
C ALA A 703 10.43 6.50 -38.02
#